data_AF-A0AAE6R421-F1
#
_entry.id   AF-A0AAE6R421-F1
#
_cell.length_a   1.000
_cell.length_b   1.000
_cell.length_c   1.000
_cell.angle_alpha   90.00
_cell.angle_beta   90.00
_cell.angle_gamma   90.00
#
_symmetry.space_group_name_H-M   'P 1'
#
loop_
_entity.id
_entity.type
_entity.pdbx_description
1 polymer ?
#
loop_
_entity_poly.entity_id
_entity_poly.type
_entity_poly.pdbx_seq_one_letter_code
_entity_poly.pdbx_strand_id
1 'polypeptide(L)'
;MANNQFYGRDPFGNMDDIFNQLMGNMGGYNSENKRYLINGREVTPEEFAQYRQTGKLPGNADYQEGTPTSAPKEDGILAKLGTNLTERARNNELDPVIGRNKEIQETAEILSRRTKNNPVLVGDAGVGKTAVVEGLAQAIVNGDVPAAIKNKEIISIDISGLEAGTQYRGAFEENIQNMIKEVKDAGNIILFFDEIHQILGAGSTGGDSGSKGLADILKPALSRGELTVIGATTQDEYRNTILKNAALARRFNEVKVNAPSAQDSFNILMGIRDLYEKHHNVILPDNVLKAAVDFSIQYIPQRSLPDKAIDLIDMTAAHLAAQHPVTDVKSLEKEIAEQKEKQEAAAAKEDYEAALNAKVRIEELQKQIDNHTEDKKVTATVNDVAESVERLTGVPVSNMGASDIERLKELASRLKGKVIGQDEAVDAVARAIRRNRAGFDEGNRPIGSFLFVGPTGVGKTELAKQLALDMFGSKDAIIRLDMSEYSDRTAVSKLIGTTAGYVGYDDNNNTLTERVRRNPYSIVLLDEIEKADPQVITLLLQVLDDGRLTDGQGNTINFKNTVIIATSNAGFGNEALTGQEDKDMKIMDRIAPYFRPEFLNRFNGIIEFSHLTKDDLNEIVDLMLAEVSKTIAKKGIDLVVSDEAKQHLIEEGYDEAMGVRPLRRVIEQEIRDKITDFYLDHTDVKHLKADMVDGELVISEK
;
A
#
# COMPACT_ATOMS: atom_id res chain seq x y z
N MET A 1 19.80 27.36 77.65
CA MET A 1 21.15 27.84 77.27
C MET A 1 21.14 28.01 75.76
N ALA A 2 20.84 29.22 75.30
CA ALA A 2 21.78 30.25 74.85
C ALA A 2 21.99 30.15 73.32
N ASN A 3 21.30 30.95 72.49
CA ASN A 3 21.51 32.35 72.09
C ASN A 3 22.45 32.54 70.87
N ASN A 4 21.88 33.07 69.78
CA ASN A 4 22.40 34.01 68.77
C ASN A 4 21.46 33.89 67.54
N GLN A 5 20.50 34.76 67.24
CA GLN A 5 20.47 36.22 67.07
C GLN A 5 21.32 36.73 65.88
N PHE A 6 20.60 37.39 64.94
CA PHE A 6 20.98 38.37 63.90
C PHE A 6 20.89 37.99 62.41
N TYR A 7 20.32 38.98 61.69
CA TYR A 7 19.80 39.07 60.31
C TYR A 7 18.38 38.51 60.09
N GLY A 8 17.34 39.29 59.75
CA GLY A 8 17.25 40.72 59.48
C GLY A 8 16.26 41.01 58.36
N ARG A 9 15.10 41.58 58.73
CA ARG A 9 14.21 42.48 57.98
C ARG A 9 13.73 42.07 56.58
N ASP A 10 12.44 41.77 56.54
CA ASP A 10 11.57 41.79 55.37
C ASP A 10 11.58 43.20 54.71
N PRO A 11 12.02 43.38 53.45
CA PRO A 11 12.18 44.70 52.83
C PRO A 11 10.91 45.25 52.18
N PHE A 12 9.78 44.54 52.20
CA PHE A 12 8.58 44.94 51.46
C PHE A 12 7.33 45.01 52.33
N GLY A 13 7.45 45.69 53.47
CA GLY A 13 6.31 46.20 54.21
C GLY A 13 5.55 47.25 53.39
N ASN A 14 4.32 46.90 53.02
CA ASN A 14 3.21 47.81 52.74
C ASN A 14 3.43 48.82 51.59
N MET A 15 3.54 48.29 50.37
CA MET A 15 3.59 49.08 49.13
C MET A 15 2.24 49.77 48.81
N ASP A 16 1.14 49.28 49.37
CA ASP A 16 -0.21 49.78 49.12
C ASP A 16 -0.46 51.16 49.76
N ASP A 17 0.12 51.42 50.94
CA ASP A 17 -0.04 52.70 51.63
C ASP A 17 0.77 53.83 50.96
N ILE A 18 1.92 53.51 50.36
CA ILE A 18 2.73 54.47 49.58
C ILE A 18 2.05 54.79 48.24
N PHE A 19 1.47 53.79 47.58
CA PHE A 19 0.78 53.98 46.30
C PHE A 19 -0.49 54.83 46.45
N ASN A 20 -1.25 54.61 47.53
CA ASN A 20 -2.45 55.39 47.83
C ASN A 20 -2.15 56.85 48.19
N GLN A 21 -0.99 57.14 48.79
CA GLN A 21 -0.56 58.51 49.07
C GLN A 21 -0.01 59.23 47.82
N LEU A 22 0.58 58.49 46.86
CA LEU A 22 1.12 59.04 45.62
C LEU A 22 0.02 59.42 44.61
N MET A 23 -1.07 58.65 44.57
CA MET A 23 -2.19 58.86 43.64
C MET A 23 -3.22 59.89 44.13
N GLY A 24 -3.13 60.33 45.39
CA GLY A 24 -4.05 61.30 46.00
C GLY A 24 -3.80 62.76 45.62
N ASN A 25 -2.72 63.09 44.90
CA ASN A 25 -2.27 64.48 44.73
C ASN A 25 -2.17 64.97 43.27
N MET A 26 -2.84 64.32 42.32
CA MET A 26 -2.91 64.76 40.92
C MET A 26 -4.35 64.87 40.44
N GLY A 27 -4.83 66.12 40.34
CA GLY A 27 -5.76 66.59 39.30
C GLY A 27 -7.14 65.94 39.23
N GLY A 28 -8.15 66.68 39.69
CA GLY A 28 -9.55 66.27 39.67
C GLY A 28 -10.10 65.91 38.29
N TYR A 29 -10.76 64.75 38.23
CA TYR A 29 -11.77 64.39 37.24
C TYR A 29 -12.83 63.51 37.92
N ASN A 30 -14.10 63.83 37.64
CA ASN A 30 -15.36 63.26 38.13
C ASN A 30 -15.30 61.88 38.83
N SER A 31 -15.79 61.84 40.07
CA SER A 31 -15.87 60.62 40.92
C SER A 31 -16.94 59.62 40.50
N GLU A 32 -17.73 59.87 39.45
CA GLU A 32 -18.83 58.99 39.01
C GLU A 32 -18.39 57.89 38.03
N ASN A 33 -17.16 57.92 37.50
CA ASN A 33 -16.71 56.98 36.44
C ASN A 33 -15.53 56.07 36.86
N LYS A 34 -15.39 55.72 38.14
CA LYS A 34 -14.43 54.69 38.55
C LYS A 34 -15.03 53.30 38.35
N ARG A 35 -14.52 52.52 37.39
CA ARG A 35 -14.85 51.10 37.22
C ARG A 35 -13.72 50.24 37.78
N TYR A 36 -14.05 49.22 38.54
CA TYR A 36 -13.12 48.23 39.09
C TYR A 36 -13.23 46.94 38.29
N LEU A 37 -12.15 46.18 38.14
CA LEU A 37 -12.17 44.92 37.40
C LEU A 37 -12.12 43.76 38.40
N ILE A 38 -13.15 42.92 38.42
CA ILE A 38 -13.18 41.67 39.21
C ILE A 38 -13.49 40.51 38.25
N ASN A 39 -12.62 39.49 38.20
CA ASN A 39 -12.76 38.32 37.30
C ASN A 39 -13.06 38.71 35.84
N GLY A 40 -12.43 39.78 35.34
CA GLY A 40 -12.60 40.27 33.96
C GLY A 40 -13.86 41.10 33.70
N ARG A 41 -14.72 41.32 34.71
CA ARG A 41 -15.91 42.19 34.61
C ARG A 41 -15.64 43.56 35.20
N GLU A 42 -15.99 44.62 34.48
CA GLU A 42 -16.03 45.98 35.01
C GLU A 42 -17.24 46.13 35.95
N VAL A 43 -16.98 46.57 37.19
CA VAL A 43 -17.98 46.77 38.23
C VAL A 43 -17.92 48.21 38.74
N THR A 44 -19.07 48.74 39.12
CA THR A 44 -19.19 50.08 39.70
C THR A 44 -18.58 50.15 41.11
N PRO A 45 -18.31 51.36 41.65
CA PRO A 45 -17.78 51.50 43.00
C PRO A 45 -18.69 50.93 44.09
N GLU A 46 -20.01 50.96 43.87
CA GLU A 46 -21.02 50.43 44.80
C GLU A 46 -21.04 48.89 44.79
N GLU A 47 -20.98 48.27 43.61
CA GLU A 47 -20.87 46.81 43.46
C GLU A 47 -19.54 46.28 44.03
N PHE A 48 -18.46 47.05 43.87
CA PHE A 48 -17.15 46.73 44.45
C PHE A 48 -17.15 46.80 45.98
N ALA A 49 -17.86 47.77 46.57
CA ALA A 49 -18.03 47.90 48.01
C ALA A 49 -18.86 46.74 48.59
N GLN A 50 -19.93 46.32 47.90
CA GLN A 50 -20.72 45.15 48.28
C GLN A 50 -19.94 43.84 48.17
N TYR A 51 -19.13 43.66 47.11
CA TYR A 51 -18.26 42.50 46.98
C TYR A 51 -17.26 42.40 48.15
N ARG A 52 -16.65 43.53 48.57
CA ARG A 52 -15.75 43.55 49.72
C ARG A 52 -16.41 43.18 51.05
N GLN A 53 -17.71 43.43 51.20
CA GLN A 53 -18.44 43.10 52.43
C GLN A 53 -19.05 41.69 52.43
N THR A 54 -19.43 41.17 51.26
CA THR A 54 -20.26 39.95 51.17
C THR A 54 -19.57 38.80 50.42
N GLY A 55 -18.45 39.07 49.74
CA GLY A 55 -17.75 38.12 48.87
C GLY A 55 -18.54 37.74 47.60
N LYS A 56 -19.69 38.37 47.34
CA LYS A 56 -20.58 38.08 46.21
C LYS A 56 -20.91 39.36 45.42
N LEU A 57 -20.91 39.26 44.10
CA LEU A 57 -21.33 40.35 43.21
C LEU A 57 -22.87 40.36 43.05
N PRO A 58 -23.52 41.54 42.98
CA PRO A 58 -24.97 41.61 42.74
C PRO A 58 -25.29 41.28 41.28
N GLY A 59 -26.28 40.43 41.06
CA GLY A 59 -26.82 40.13 39.73
C GLY A 59 -26.42 38.76 39.16
N ASN A 60 -26.93 37.68 39.76
CA ASN A 60 -27.38 36.51 39.00
C ASN A 60 -28.85 36.75 38.63
N ALA A 61 -29.07 37.61 37.65
CA ALA A 61 -30.23 37.46 36.77
C ALA A 61 -29.68 36.76 35.53
N ASP A 62 -30.26 35.62 35.18
CA ASP A 62 -29.94 34.86 33.98
C ASP A 62 -29.85 35.78 32.74
N TYR A 63 -28.64 36.22 32.42
CA TYR A 63 -28.33 36.69 31.08
C TYR A 63 -28.18 35.44 30.22
N GLN A 64 -29.31 34.97 29.69
CA GLN A 64 -29.31 34.23 28.44
C GLN A 64 -28.74 35.17 27.37
N GLU A 65 -27.43 35.15 27.19
CA GLU A 65 -26.85 35.45 25.88
C GLU A 65 -27.43 34.41 24.93
N GLY A 66 -28.37 34.84 24.10
CA GLY A 66 -28.83 34.08 22.96
C GLY A 66 -27.68 33.87 21.99
N THR A 67 -26.84 32.87 22.25
CA THR A 67 -26.10 32.19 21.20
C THR A 67 -27.12 31.53 20.30
N PRO A 68 -27.18 31.83 19.00
CA PRO A 68 -27.90 30.99 18.07
C PRO A 68 -27.07 29.71 17.93
N THR A 69 -27.27 28.76 18.86
CA THR A 69 -27.00 27.35 18.58
C THR A 69 -28.19 26.85 17.79
N SER A 70 -28.38 27.38 16.57
CA SER A 70 -29.22 26.70 15.60
C SER A 70 -28.43 25.49 15.15
N ALA A 71 -28.68 24.35 15.81
CA ALA A 71 -28.35 23.05 15.24
C ALA A 71 -28.94 22.98 13.81
N PRO A 72 -28.32 22.21 12.89
CA PRO A 72 -28.88 21.97 11.56
C PRO A 72 -30.36 21.60 11.70
N LYS A 73 -31.22 22.05 10.77
CA LYS A 73 -32.62 21.65 10.83
C LYS A 73 -32.68 20.12 10.72
N GLU A 74 -33.37 19.44 11.64
CA GLU A 74 -33.47 17.97 11.63
C GLU A 74 -33.99 17.42 10.28
N ASP A 75 -34.81 18.19 9.56
CA ASP A 75 -35.31 17.88 8.20
C ASP A 75 -34.56 18.59 7.04
N GLY A 76 -33.48 19.31 7.37
CA GLY A 76 -32.67 20.11 6.46
C GLY A 76 -31.87 19.28 5.45
N ILE A 77 -31.36 19.92 4.41
CA ILE A 77 -30.59 19.23 3.37
C ILE A 77 -29.22 18.80 3.91
N LEU A 78 -28.65 19.57 4.83
CA LEU A 78 -27.40 19.24 5.50
C LEU A 78 -27.52 17.99 6.39
N ALA A 79 -28.67 17.78 7.05
CA ALA A 79 -28.91 16.58 7.85
C ALA A 79 -29.13 15.33 6.99
N LYS A 80 -29.67 15.49 5.77
CA LYS A 80 -29.92 14.38 4.83
C LYS A 80 -28.67 13.96 4.04
N LEU A 81 -27.81 14.91 3.71
CA LEU A 81 -26.68 14.71 2.80
C LEU A 81 -25.31 14.82 3.47
N GLY A 82 -25.28 15.23 4.73
CA GLY A 82 -24.05 15.49 5.47
C GLY A 82 -23.95 14.70 6.75
N THR A 83 -22.71 14.50 7.20
CA THR A 83 -22.37 13.93 8.51
C THR A 83 -21.76 15.02 9.37
N ASN A 84 -22.32 15.25 10.56
CA ASN A 84 -21.80 16.24 11.50
C ASN A 84 -20.58 15.69 12.26
N LEU A 85 -19.38 16.14 11.88
CA LEU A 85 -18.13 15.69 12.50
C LEU A 85 -17.95 16.28 13.91
N THR A 86 -18.43 17.49 14.18
CA THR A 86 -18.35 18.09 15.52
C THR A 86 -19.30 17.41 16.50
N GLU A 87 -20.42 16.88 16.05
CA GLU A 87 -21.30 16.04 16.87
C GLU A 87 -20.68 14.67 17.18
N ARG A 88 -20.13 13.99 16.17
CA ARG A 88 -19.37 12.75 16.38
C ARG A 88 -18.20 12.93 17.35
N ALA A 89 -17.51 14.08 17.27
CA ALA A 89 -16.46 14.44 18.23
C ALA A 89 -16.99 14.57 19.66
N ARG A 90 -18.15 15.21 19.87
CA ARG A 90 -18.80 15.30 21.20
C ARG A 90 -19.18 13.94 21.76
N ASN A 91 -19.59 13.02 20.88
CA ASN A 91 -19.96 11.65 21.24
C ASN A 91 -18.76 10.71 21.43
N ASN A 92 -17.52 11.19 21.22
CA ASN A 92 -16.30 10.37 21.21
C ASN A 92 -16.32 9.23 20.17
N GLU A 93 -16.93 9.48 19.01
CA GLU A 93 -17.03 8.54 17.89
C GLU A 93 -15.96 8.77 16.80
N LEU A 94 -15.07 9.75 17.00
CA LEU A 94 -13.94 10.02 16.11
C LEU A 94 -12.67 9.43 16.68
N ASP A 95 -11.80 8.95 15.80
CA ASP A 95 -10.51 8.40 16.20
C ASP A 95 -9.58 9.50 16.77
N PRO A 96 -8.71 9.15 17.74
CA PRO A 96 -7.76 10.11 18.28
C PRO A 96 -6.73 10.49 17.21
N VAL A 97 -6.63 11.78 16.91
CA VAL A 97 -5.71 12.27 15.89
C VAL A 97 -4.32 12.49 16.50
N ILE A 98 -3.32 11.77 15.99
CA ILE A 98 -1.96 11.78 16.53
C ILE A 98 -1.00 12.46 15.54
N GLY A 99 -0.14 13.34 16.05
CA GLY A 99 0.98 13.91 15.29
C GLY A 99 0.61 14.98 14.25
N ARG A 100 -0.66 15.40 14.16
CA ARG A 100 -1.16 16.38 13.16
C ARG A 100 -1.43 17.78 13.71
N ASN A 101 -0.84 18.13 14.85
CA ASN A 101 -1.11 19.41 15.53
C ASN A 101 -0.80 20.63 14.65
N LYS A 102 0.25 20.56 13.83
CA LYS A 102 0.65 21.67 12.96
C LYS A 102 -0.39 21.91 11.86
N GLU A 103 -0.82 20.85 11.19
CA GLU A 103 -1.81 20.92 10.12
C GLU A 103 -3.20 21.34 10.66
N ILE A 104 -3.59 20.85 11.85
CA ILE A 104 -4.82 21.28 12.53
C ILE A 104 -4.76 22.78 12.85
N GLN A 105 -3.65 23.23 13.45
CA GLN A 105 -3.44 24.64 13.79
C GLN A 105 -3.45 25.53 12.53
N GLU A 106 -2.73 25.15 11.48
CA GLU A 106 -2.69 25.89 10.22
C GLU A 106 -4.09 26.00 9.58
N THR A 107 -4.85 24.91 9.62
CA THR A 107 -6.25 24.88 9.13
C THR A 107 -7.12 25.84 9.94
N ALA A 108 -7.02 25.82 11.28
CA ALA A 108 -7.74 26.72 12.17
C ALA A 108 -7.37 28.21 11.95
N GLU A 109 -6.08 28.49 11.74
CA GLU A 109 -5.58 29.83 11.43
C GLU A 109 -6.12 30.34 10.10
N ILE A 110 -6.16 29.50 9.06
CA ILE A 110 -6.72 29.86 7.76
C ILE A 110 -8.21 30.17 7.87
N LEU A 111 -8.98 29.32 8.57
CA LEU A 111 -10.43 29.54 8.77
C LEU A 111 -10.73 30.84 9.52
N SER A 112 -9.80 31.29 10.37
CA SER A 112 -9.92 32.54 11.13
C SER A 112 -9.59 33.80 10.31
N ARG A 113 -9.09 33.67 9.07
CA ARG A 113 -8.75 34.81 8.21
C ARG A 113 -10.01 35.51 7.71
N ARG A 114 -9.89 36.82 7.45
CA ARG A 114 -10.98 37.60 6.81
C ARG A 114 -11.09 37.35 5.30
N THR A 115 -9.99 37.00 4.65
CA THR A 115 -9.92 36.70 3.21
C THR A 115 -9.07 35.47 2.99
N LYS A 116 -9.33 34.73 1.90
CA LYS A 116 -8.71 33.41 1.64
C LYS A 116 -8.86 32.45 2.83
N ASN A 117 -10.06 32.39 3.38
CA ASN A 117 -10.38 31.67 4.61
C ASN A 117 -10.83 30.22 4.37
N ASN A 118 -10.67 29.71 3.15
CA ASN A 118 -11.01 28.34 2.81
C ASN A 118 -9.71 27.52 2.73
N PRO A 119 -9.40 26.67 3.73
CA PRO A 119 -8.23 25.79 3.63
C PRO A 119 -8.50 24.65 2.64
N VAL A 120 -7.45 24.25 1.93
CA VAL A 120 -7.43 23.03 1.12
C VAL A 120 -6.27 22.18 1.59
N LEU A 121 -6.58 21.02 2.15
CA LEU A 121 -5.64 19.99 2.55
C LEU A 121 -5.13 19.30 1.29
N VAL A 122 -3.84 19.49 1.01
CA VAL A 122 -3.18 18.98 -0.20
C VAL A 122 -2.12 17.98 0.21
N GLY A 123 -2.24 16.76 -0.31
CA GLY A 123 -1.32 15.67 -0.03
C GLY A 123 -1.73 14.40 -0.76
N ASP A 124 -0.87 13.39 -0.76
CA ASP A 124 -1.12 12.11 -1.43
C ASP A 124 -2.37 11.40 -0.86
N ALA A 125 -2.89 10.42 -1.58
CA ALA A 125 -3.96 9.57 -1.04
C ALA A 125 -3.45 8.77 0.17
N GLY A 126 -4.30 8.59 1.19
CA GLY A 126 -3.96 7.79 2.37
C GLY A 126 -3.07 8.47 3.42
N VAL A 127 -2.67 9.74 3.25
CA VAL A 127 -1.87 10.45 4.28
C VAL A 127 -2.67 10.87 5.51
N GLY A 128 -4.00 10.75 5.48
CA GLY A 128 -4.89 11.14 6.58
C GLY A 128 -5.36 12.60 6.53
N LYS A 129 -5.77 13.09 5.35
CA LYS A 129 -6.35 14.45 5.20
C LYS A 129 -7.66 14.59 5.98
N THR A 130 -8.54 13.59 5.91
CA THR A 130 -9.79 13.51 6.68
C THR A 130 -9.54 13.55 8.18
N ALA A 131 -8.52 12.83 8.66
CA ALA A 131 -8.11 12.83 10.06
C ALA A 131 -7.69 14.24 10.55
N VAL A 132 -7.10 15.09 9.71
CA VAL A 132 -6.80 16.49 10.09
C VAL A 132 -8.10 17.26 10.37
N VAL A 133 -9.16 17.01 9.60
CA VAL A 133 -10.47 17.67 9.79
C VAL A 133 -11.21 17.15 11.00
N GLU A 134 -11.15 15.84 11.25
CA GLU A 134 -11.68 15.22 12.46
C GLU A 134 -10.96 15.74 13.72
N GLY A 135 -9.63 15.90 13.65
CA GLY A 135 -8.83 16.49 14.72
C GLY A 135 -9.16 17.97 14.95
N LEU A 136 -9.45 18.71 13.88
CA LEU A 136 -9.98 20.07 14.00
C LEU A 136 -11.37 20.08 14.67
N ALA A 137 -12.25 19.14 14.35
CA ALA A 137 -13.55 19.02 15.01
C ALA A 137 -13.41 18.76 16.51
N GLN A 138 -12.51 17.84 16.91
CA GLN A 138 -12.14 17.60 18.30
C GLN A 138 -11.60 18.87 18.98
N ALA A 139 -10.68 19.59 18.31
CA ALA A 139 -10.11 20.83 18.85
C ALA A 139 -11.19 21.94 19.04
N ILE A 140 -12.15 22.06 18.12
CA ILE A 140 -13.28 23.00 18.27
C ILE A 140 -14.13 22.64 19.49
N VAL A 141 -14.44 21.36 19.68
CA VAL A 141 -15.25 20.86 20.81
C VAL A 141 -14.53 21.08 22.14
N ASN A 142 -13.22 20.85 22.20
CA ASN A 142 -12.40 21.07 23.38
C ASN A 142 -12.13 22.56 23.66
N GLY A 143 -12.38 23.43 22.68
CA GLY A 143 -12.11 24.86 22.77
C GLY A 143 -10.65 25.25 22.53
N ASP A 144 -9.84 24.33 21.99
CA ASP A 144 -8.42 24.49 21.65
C ASP A 144 -8.23 25.17 20.27
N VAL A 145 -9.04 26.19 19.98
CA VAL A 145 -9.07 26.89 18.70
C VAL A 145 -9.23 28.41 18.89
N PRO A 146 -8.84 29.23 17.90
CA PRO A 146 -9.09 30.66 17.95
C PRO A 146 -10.58 30.99 18.13
N ALA A 147 -10.87 32.09 18.84
CA ALA A 147 -12.23 32.52 19.13
C ALA A 147 -13.12 32.69 17.88
N ALA A 148 -12.53 32.99 16.72
CA ALA A 148 -13.23 33.16 15.45
C ALA A 148 -13.92 31.87 14.94
N ILE A 149 -13.41 30.71 15.32
CA ILE A 149 -13.98 29.40 14.92
C ILE A 149 -14.53 28.60 16.10
N LYS A 150 -14.51 29.19 17.30
CA LYS A 150 -15.16 28.64 18.49
C LYS A 150 -16.67 28.54 18.24
N ASN A 151 -17.27 27.40 18.57
CA ASN A 151 -18.69 27.08 18.36
C ASN A 151 -19.15 26.95 16.89
N LYS A 152 -18.23 26.73 15.95
CA LYS A 152 -18.60 26.35 14.59
C LYS A 152 -18.83 24.85 14.49
N GLU A 153 -19.80 24.42 13.69
CA GLU A 153 -20.02 23.01 13.36
C GLU A 153 -19.28 22.65 12.07
N ILE A 154 -18.71 21.45 12.00
CA ILE A 154 -18.11 20.92 10.76
C ILE A 154 -19.03 19.82 10.21
N ILE A 155 -19.53 20.02 9.00
CA ILE A 155 -20.39 19.05 8.31
C ILE A 155 -19.66 18.54 7.07
N SER A 156 -19.35 17.24 7.06
CA SER A 156 -18.84 16.54 5.89
C SER A 156 -19.97 16.29 4.91
N ILE A 157 -19.79 16.65 3.64
CA ILE A 157 -20.81 16.46 2.60
C ILE A 157 -20.42 15.30 1.69
N ASP A 158 -21.33 14.36 1.52
CA ASP A 158 -21.17 13.28 0.53
C ASP A 158 -21.67 13.75 -0.84
N ILE A 159 -20.74 13.83 -1.80
CA ILE A 159 -21.02 14.21 -3.18
C ILE A 159 -21.87 13.14 -3.88
N SER A 160 -21.64 11.85 -3.56
CA SER A 160 -22.41 10.75 -4.14
C SER A 160 -23.87 10.83 -3.70
N GLY A 161 -24.10 11.16 -2.42
CA GLY A 161 -25.43 11.40 -1.88
C GLY A 161 -26.15 12.59 -2.51
N LEU A 162 -25.43 13.63 -2.94
CA LEU A 162 -26.03 14.75 -3.69
C LEU A 162 -26.55 14.29 -5.05
N GLU A 163 -25.86 13.37 -5.74
CA GLU A 163 -26.24 12.84 -7.06
C GLU A 163 -27.36 11.78 -6.95
N ALA A 164 -27.33 10.99 -5.88
CA ALA A 164 -28.29 9.93 -5.62
C ALA A 164 -29.73 10.46 -5.56
N GLY A 165 -30.61 9.87 -6.37
CA GLY A 165 -32.01 10.26 -6.46
C GLY A 165 -32.30 11.49 -7.34
N THR A 166 -31.28 12.13 -7.92
CA THR A 166 -31.48 13.23 -8.88
C THR A 166 -31.54 12.68 -10.31
N GLN A 167 -32.75 12.46 -10.84
CA GLN A 167 -32.93 12.02 -12.24
C GLN A 167 -32.58 13.11 -13.26
N TYR A 168 -32.45 14.37 -12.82
CA TYR A 168 -32.20 15.54 -13.66
C TYR A 168 -31.16 16.47 -13.01
N ARG A 169 -30.20 16.97 -13.82
CA ARG A 169 -29.15 17.93 -13.42
C ARG A 169 -29.69 19.17 -12.67
N GLY A 170 -30.91 19.61 -12.98
CA GLY A 170 -31.55 20.75 -12.29
C GLY A 170 -31.86 20.48 -10.82
N ALA A 171 -32.28 19.26 -10.46
CA ALA A 171 -32.54 18.89 -9.07
C ALA A 171 -31.25 18.84 -8.24
N PHE A 172 -30.15 18.43 -8.86
CA PHE A 172 -28.82 18.46 -8.26
C PHE A 172 -28.33 19.89 -8.00
N GLU A 173 -28.50 20.81 -8.96
CA GLU A 173 -28.18 22.23 -8.76
C GLU A 173 -29.05 22.88 -7.67
N GLU A 174 -30.33 22.51 -7.58
CA GLU A 174 -31.25 22.96 -6.54
C GLU A 174 -30.80 22.48 -5.15
N ASN A 175 -30.34 21.23 -5.02
CA ASN A 175 -29.77 20.70 -3.78
C ASN A 175 -28.58 21.53 -3.29
N ILE A 176 -27.67 21.90 -4.18
CA ILE A 176 -26.52 22.76 -3.83
C ILE A 176 -26.99 24.16 -3.42
N GLN A 177 -27.97 24.74 -4.11
CA GLN A 177 -28.50 26.06 -3.73
C GLN A 177 -29.17 26.03 -2.36
N ASN A 178 -29.95 24.99 -2.07
CA ASN A 178 -30.58 24.78 -0.76
C ASN A 178 -29.53 24.60 0.34
N MET A 179 -28.45 23.87 0.06
CA MET A 179 -27.32 23.70 0.97
C MET A 179 -26.65 25.05 1.29
N ILE A 180 -26.35 25.86 0.28
CA ILE A 180 -25.75 27.20 0.48
C ILE A 180 -26.69 28.09 1.30
N LYS A 181 -28.00 28.03 1.04
CA LYS A 181 -29.00 28.80 1.78
C LYS A 181 -29.05 28.38 3.25
N GLU A 182 -29.05 27.08 3.54
CA GLU A 182 -29.07 26.57 4.90
C GLU A 182 -27.80 26.97 5.68
N VAL A 183 -26.61 26.85 5.06
CA VAL A 183 -25.35 27.30 5.68
C VAL A 183 -25.37 28.80 5.96
N LYS A 184 -25.88 29.60 5.02
CA LYS A 184 -25.98 31.05 5.18
C LYS A 184 -26.93 31.44 6.31
N ASP A 185 -28.08 30.78 6.42
CA ASP A 185 -29.09 31.04 7.44
C ASP A 185 -28.58 30.64 8.84
N ALA A 186 -27.79 29.56 8.95
CA ALA A 186 -27.19 29.11 10.22
C ALA A 186 -26.00 29.98 10.67
N GLY A 187 -25.10 30.37 9.74
CA GLY A 187 -23.98 31.28 9.99
C GLY A 187 -22.80 30.70 10.82
N ASN A 188 -22.96 29.54 11.44
CA ASN A 188 -21.94 28.85 12.24
C ASN A 188 -21.44 27.53 11.63
N ILE A 189 -21.79 27.24 10.37
CA ILE A 189 -21.44 25.96 9.72
C ILE A 189 -20.21 26.11 8.83
N ILE A 190 -19.29 25.14 8.92
CA ILE A 190 -18.18 24.91 8.00
C ILE A 190 -18.48 23.62 7.23
N LEU A 191 -18.39 23.67 5.90
CA LEU A 191 -18.52 22.47 5.08
C LEU A 191 -17.17 21.80 4.87
N PHE A 192 -17.14 20.47 4.87
CA PHE A 192 -15.99 19.67 4.49
C PHE A 192 -16.29 18.81 3.26
N PHE A 193 -15.37 18.79 2.31
CA PHE A 193 -15.40 17.91 1.13
C PHE A 193 -14.07 17.17 1.00
N ASP A 194 -14.08 15.84 1.03
CA ASP A 194 -12.86 15.02 0.94
C ASP A 194 -12.23 15.07 -0.47
N GLU A 195 -13.05 15.30 -1.49
CA GLU A 195 -12.63 15.38 -2.90
C GLU A 195 -13.17 16.67 -3.55
N ILE A 196 -12.75 17.83 -3.03
CA ILE A 196 -13.30 19.14 -3.44
C ILE A 196 -13.14 19.42 -4.96
N HIS A 197 -12.16 18.78 -5.60
CA HIS A 197 -11.92 18.90 -7.03
C HIS A 197 -13.06 18.34 -7.89
N GLN A 198 -13.86 17.38 -7.41
CA GLN A 198 -15.01 16.85 -8.16
C GLN A 198 -16.08 17.93 -8.35
N ILE A 199 -16.36 18.68 -7.28
CA ILE A 199 -17.34 19.79 -7.31
C ILE A 199 -16.81 20.98 -8.11
N LEU A 200 -15.50 21.26 -8.02
CA LEU A 200 -14.89 22.40 -8.71
C LEU A 200 -14.52 22.10 -10.17
N GLY A 201 -14.30 20.83 -10.51
CA GLY A 201 -13.84 20.35 -11.82
C GLY A 201 -14.96 19.93 -12.76
N ALA A 202 -16.15 19.60 -12.25
CA ALA A 202 -17.35 19.30 -13.02
C ALA A 202 -17.68 20.44 -14.00
N GLY A 203 -17.26 20.27 -15.26
CA GLY A 203 -17.45 21.24 -16.35
C GLY A 203 -16.18 21.60 -17.15
N SER A 204 -14.99 21.12 -16.77
CA SER A 204 -13.73 21.58 -17.39
C SER A 204 -13.00 20.56 -18.27
N THR A 205 -13.36 19.28 -18.24
CA THR A 205 -12.48 18.19 -18.76
C THR A 205 -13.15 17.19 -19.72
N GLY A 206 -14.34 17.48 -20.25
CA GLY A 206 -14.95 16.72 -21.35
C GLY A 206 -15.03 17.55 -22.63
N GLY A 207 -15.02 16.92 -23.80
CA GLY A 207 -15.16 17.53 -25.14
C GLY A 207 -16.48 18.26 -25.41
N ASP A 208 -17.22 18.61 -24.37
CA ASP A 208 -18.49 19.34 -24.41
C ASP A 208 -18.38 20.58 -23.52
N SER A 209 -17.61 21.57 -24.00
CA SER A 209 -17.26 22.83 -23.33
C SER A 209 -18.43 23.83 -23.24
N GLY A 210 -19.67 23.33 -23.10
CA GLY A 210 -20.90 24.13 -23.14
C GLY A 210 -21.78 24.06 -21.89
N SER A 211 -21.52 23.17 -20.94
CA SER A 211 -22.37 23.03 -19.75
C SER A 211 -21.82 23.84 -18.56
N LYS A 212 -22.64 24.73 -17.97
CA LYS A 212 -22.30 25.51 -16.76
C LYS A 212 -21.92 24.57 -15.61
N GLY A 213 -20.72 24.72 -15.06
CA GLY A 213 -20.22 23.85 -14.00
C GLY A 213 -20.76 24.23 -12.62
N LEU A 214 -20.75 23.30 -11.67
CA LEU A 214 -21.17 23.52 -10.27
C LEU A 214 -20.30 24.58 -9.57
N ALA A 215 -19.05 24.70 -10.02
CA ALA A 215 -18.16 25.76 -9.63
C ALA A 215 -18.78 27.16 -9.86
N ASP A 216 -19.66 27.34 -10.84
CA ASP A 216 -20.33 28.63 -11.11
C ASP A 216 -21.39 28.98 -10.05
N ILE A 217 -21.94 27.98 -9.34
CA ILE A 217 -22.88 28.19 -8.22
C ILE A 217 -22.12 28.52 -6.93
N LEU A 218 -20.96 27.88 -6.72
CA LEU A 218 -20.16 28.07 -5.49
C LEU A 218 -19.28 29.31 -5.53
N LYS A 219 -18.74 29.70 -6.70
CA LYS A 219 -17.86 30.87 -6.87
C LYS A 219 -18.45 32.16 -6.27
N PRO A 220 -19.74 32.51 -6.49
CA PRO A 220 -20.35 33.68 -5.88
C PRO A 220 -20.43 33.58 -4.34
N ALA A 221 -20.85 32.44 -3.80
CA ALA A 221 -20.99 32.23 -2.36
C ALA A 221 -19.64 32.30 -1.63
N LEU A 222 -18.60 31.65 -2.20
CA LEU A 222 -17.22 31.74 -1.72
C LEU A 222 -16.65 33.16 -1.84
N SER A 223 -17.04 33.90 -2.88
CA SER A 223 -16.57 35.28 -3.09
C SER A 223 -17.21 36.30 -2.18
N ARG A 224 -18.47 36.09 -1.79
CA ARG A 224 -19.16 36.92 -0.80
C ARG A 224 -18.80 36.55 0.64
N GLY A 225 -18.10 35.43 0.85
CA GLY A 225 -17.80 34.91 2.18
C GLY A 225 -19.03 34.34 2.89
N GLU A 226 -20.09 34.03 2.14
CA GLU A 226 -21.32 33.40 2.67
C GLU A 226 -21.11 31.90 2.96
N LEU A 227 -20.08 31.31 2.34
CA LEU A 227 -19.72 29.91 2.47
C LEU A 227 -18.27 29.82 2.93
N THR A 228 -18.03 29.06 3.99
CA THR A 228 -16.69 28.66 4.44
C THR A 228 -16.55 27.16 4.27
N VAL A 229 -15.48 26.73 3.60
CA VAL A 229 -15.26 25.33 3.24
C VAL A 229 -13.84 24.89 3.55
N ILE A 230 -13.72 23.65 4.01
CA ILE A 230 -12.47 22.88 4.07
C ILE A 230 -12.53 21.87 2.91
N GLY A 231 -11.54 21.89 2.03
CA GLY A 231 -11.40 20.88 0.98
C GLY A 231 -10.23 19.94 1.25
N ALA A 232 -10.32 18.70 0.80
CA ALA A 232 -9.17 17.83 0.60
C ALA A 232 -9.07 17.45 -0.89
N THR A 233 -7.84 17.24 -1.36
CA THR A 233 -7.54 16.88 -2.76
C THR A 233 -6.08 16.39 -2.87
N THR A 234 -5.71 15.79 -3.99
CA THR A 234 -4.30 15.46 -4.29
C THR A 234 -3.52 16.67 -4.79
N GLN A 235 -2.18 16.59 -4.76
CA GLN A 235 -1.33 17.68 -5.25
C GLN A 235 -1.59 18.01 -6.72
N ASP A 236 -1.85 16.99 -7.54
CA ASP A 236 -2.08 17.14 -8.98
C ASP A 236 -3.43 17.78 -9.28
N GLU A 237 -4.49 17.33 -8.62
CA GLU A 237 -5.82 17.94 -8.72
C GLU A 237 -5.83 19.40 -8.22
N TYR A 238 -5.12 19.70 -7.14
CA TYR A 238 -4.99 21.06 -6.64
C TYR A 238 -4.40 21.99 -7.71
N ARG A 239 -3.33 21.55 -8.39
CA ARG A 239 -2.69 22.30 -9.48
C ARG A 239 -3.61 22.45 -10.69
N ASN A 240 -4.23 21.36 -11.12
CA ASN A 240 -5.01 21.31 -12.36
C ASN A 240 -6.35 22.02 -12.27
N THR A 241 -7.01 21.97 -11.11
CA THR A 241 -8.39 22.45 -10.92
C THR A 241 -8.43 23.78 -10.18
N ILE A 242 -7.75 23.90 -9.03
CA ILE A 242 -7.88 25.07 -8.14
C ILE A 242 -6.92 26.19 -8.56
N LEU A 243 -5.63 25.90 -8.75
CA LEU A 243 -4.64 26.92 -9.09
C LEU A 243 -4.81 27.50 -10.49
N LYS A 244 -5.28 26.69 -11.44
CA LYS A 244 -5.56 27.13 -12.82
C LYS A 244 -6.70 28.15 -12.89
N ASN A 245 -7.60 28.17 -11.91
CA ASN A 245 -8.73 29.09 -11.87
C ASN A 245 -8.45 30.31 -10.97
N ALA A 246 -8.18 31.46 -11.59
CA ALA A 246 -7.86 32.70 -10.89
C ALA A 246 -8.94 33.18 -9.89
N ALA A 247 -10.20 32.81 -10.09
CA ALA A 247 -11.28 33.16 -9.16
C ALA A 247 -11.22 32.31 -7.88
N LEU A 248 -10.93 31.01 -8.00
CA LEU A 248 -10.84 30.07 -6.88
C LEU A 248 -9.53 30.23 -6.10
N ALA A 249 -8.40 30.42 -6.79
CA ALA A 249 -7.09 30.62 -6.18
C ALA A 249 -7.03 31.83 -5.22
N ARG A 250 -7.96 32.80 -5.36
CA ARG A 250 -8.09 33.97 -4.46
C ARG A 250 -8.99 33.71 -3.24
N ARG A 251 -9.52 32.50 -3.07
CA ARG A 251 -10.42 32.09 -1.97
C ARG A 251 -9.86 30.96 -1.14
N PHE A 252 -9.01 30.14 -1.74
CA PHE A 252 -8.36 29.02 -1.09
C PHE A 252 -6.94 29.33 -0.62
N ASN A 253 -6.50 28.67 0.45
CA ASN A 253 -5.11 28.56 0.88
C ASN A 253 -4.74 27.08 1.02
N GLU A 254 -3.56 26.70 0.53
CA GLU A 254 -3.02 25.35 0.66
C GLU A 254 -2.57 25.07 2.10
N VAL A 255 -2.92 23.90 2.63
CA VAL A 255 -2.36 23.28 3.82
C VAL A 255 -1.69 21.99 3.38
N LYS A 256 -0.37 21.89 3.50
CA LYS A 256 0.37 20.73 3.02
C LYS A 256 0.31 19.61 4.05
N VAL A 257 -0.25 18.47 3.64
CA VAL A 257 -0.34 17.26 4.46
C VAL A 257 0.63 16.23 3.91
N ASN A 258 1.78 16.10 4.57
CA ASN A 258 2.80 15.13 4.19
C ASN A 258 2.50 13.75 4.80
N ALA A 259 3.05 12.71 4.20
CA ALA A 259 3.11 11.40 4.84
C ALA A 259 3.85 11.51 6.19
N PRO A 260 3.33 10.91 7.27
CA PRO A 260 4.01 10.88 8.56
C PRO A 260 5.31 10.06 8.48
N SER A 261 6.24 10.33 9.40
CA SER A 261 7.44 9.51 9.52
C SER A 261 7.09 8.07 9.93
N ALA A 262 8.03 7.13 9.78
CA ALA A 262 7.84 5.75 10.27
C ALA A 262 7.55 5.73 11.78
N GLN A 263 8.25 6.57 12.56
CA GLN A 263 8.03 6.68 14.00
C GLN A 263 6.65 7.27 14.32
N ASP A 264 6.21 8.29 13.59
CA ASP A 264 4.89 8.89 13.81
C ASP A 264 3.77 7.91 13.40
N SER A 265 3.99 7.13 12.34
CA SER A 265 3.06 6.08 11.90
C SER A 265 2.93 4.99 12.95
N PHE A 266 4.03 4.58 13.58
CA PHE A 266 4.01 3.66 14.71
C PHE A 266 3.20 4.22 15.89
N ASN A 267 3.37 5.51 16.21
CA ASN A 267 2.59 6.18 17.25
C ASN A 267 1.08 6.26 16.90
N ILE A 268 0.75 6.49 15.62
CA ILE A 268 -0.63 6.44 15.12
C ILE A 268 -1.22 5.04 15.32
N LEU A 269 -0.48 3.99 14.94
CA LEU A 269 -0.91 2.60 15.14
C LEU A 269 -1.13 2.27 16.63
N MET A 270 -0.26 2.76 17.52
CA MET A 270 -0.45 2.58 18.97
C MET A 270 -1.75 3.26 19.46
N GLY A 271 -2.11 4.41 18.90
CA GLY A 271 -3.33 5.12 19.28
C GLY A 271 -4.63 4.47 18.82
N ILE A 272 -4.62 3.84 17.65
CA ILE A 272 -5.79 3.13 17.09
C ILE A 272 -5.82 1.64 17.48
N ARG A 273 -4.76 1.13 18.13
CA ARG A 273 -4.61 -0.28 18.53
C ARG A 273 -5.86 -0.81 19.23
N ASP A 274 -6.31 -0.13 20.28
CA ASP A 274 -7.44 -0.57 21.11
C ASP A 274 -8.74 -0.69 20.31
N LEU A 275 -8.93 0.15 19.29
CA LEU A 275 -10.07 0.12 18.40
C LEU A 275 -10.10 -1.20 17.59
N TYR A 276 -8.99 -1.55 16.95
CA TYR A 276 -8.87 -2.77 16.15
C TYR A 276 -8.83 -4.04 17.00
N GLU A 277 -8.14 -4.02 18.15
CA GLU A 277 -8.14 -5.14 19.10
C GLU A 277 -9.55 -5.46 19.59
N LYS A 278 -10.37 -4.43 19.87
CA LYS A 278 -11.75 -4.60 20.33
C LYS A 278 -12.69 -5.00 19.19
N HIS A 279 -12.51 -4.44 18.00
CA HIS A 279 -13.32 -4.76 16.83
C HIS A 279 -13.15 -6.23 16.39
N HIS A 280 -11.90 -6.70 16.32
CA HIS A 280 -11.57 -8.04 15.81
C HIS A 280 -11.35 -9.09 16.91
N ASN A 281 -11.41 -8.70 18.19
CA ASN A 281 -11.13 -9.57 19.33
C ASN A 281 -9.74 -10.24 19.29
N VAL A 282 -8.71 -9.47 18.90
CA VAL A 282 -7.32 -9.91 18.83
C VAL A 282 -6.42 -9.05 19.73
N ILE A 283 -5.19 -9.49 19.97
CA ILE A 283 -4.14 -8.70 20.62
C ILE A 283 -3.08 -8.34 19.58
N LEU A 284 -2.75 -7.06 19.49
CA LEU A 284 -1.78 -6.48 18.55
C LEU A 284 -0.58 -5.93 19.32
N PRO A 285 0.45 -6.75 19.61
CA PRO A 285 1.61 -6.31 20.38
C PRO A 285 2.49 -5.30 19.60
N ASP A 286 3.30 -4.52 20.31
CA ASP A 286 4.09 -3.42 19.73
C ASP A 286 5.04 -3.88 18.61
N ASN A 287 5.60 -5.10 18.70
CA ASN A 287 6.44 -5.66 17.65
C ASN A 287 5.66 -5.92 16.34
N VAL A 288 4.37 -6.24 16.43
CA VAL A 288 3.47 -6.41 15.27
C VAL A 288 3.15 -5.08 14.63
N LEU A 289 2.85 -4.04 15.42
CA LEU A 289 2.62 -2.69 14.91
C LEU A 289 3.87 -2.14 14.22
N LYS A 290 5.04 -2.36 14.82
CA LYS A 290 6.33 -1.98 14.22
C LYS A 290 6.57 -2.73 12.91
N ALA A 291 6.34 -4.05 12.89
CA ALA A 291 6.47 -4.86 11.69
C ALA A 291 5.53 -4.39 10.58
N ALA A 292 4.29 -4.00 10.89
CA ALA A 292 3.36 -3.46 9.90
C ALA A 292 3.88 -2.17 9.26
N VAL A 293 4.47 -1.25 10.04
CA VAL A 293 5.12 -0.06 9.47
C VAL A 293 6.31 -0.45 8.60
N ASP A 294 7.25 -1.22 9.14
CA ASP A 294 8.50 -1.58 8.46
C ASP A 294 8.22 -2.35 7.15
N PHE A 295 7.33 -3.34 7.20
CA PHE A 295 6.94 -4.12 6.01
C PHE A 295 6.13 -3.28 5.01
N SER A 296 5.23 -2.40 5.46
CA SER A 296 4.50 -1.53 4.53
C SER A 296 5.44 -0.59 3.76
N ILE A 297 6.52 -0.10 4.40
CA ILE A 297 7.53 0.74 3.74
C ILE A 297 8.27 -0.06 2.68
N GLN A 298 8.69 -1.27 3.02
CA GLN A 298 9.54 -2.09 2.16
C GLN A 298 8.77 -2.75 1.00
N TYR A 299 7.59 -3.31 1.27
CA TYR A 299 6.85 -4.17 0.34
C TYR A 299 5.67 -3.48 -0.34
N ILE A 300 5.20 -2.32 0.18
CA ILE A 300 4.06 -1.58 -0.38
C ILE A 300 4.47 -0.11 -0.65
N PRO A 301 5.38 0.16 -1.59
CA PRO A 301 5.89 1.52 -1.83
C PRO A 301 4.86 2.43 -2.52
N GLN A 302 3.83 1.87 -3.16
CA GLN A 302 2.85 2.64 -3.95
C GLN A 302 1.82 3.38 -3.11
N ARG A 303 1.66 2.99 -1.84
CA ARG A 303 0.75 3.64 -0.89
C ARG A 303 1.53 4.46 0.10
N SER A 304 0.92 5.54 0.54
CA SER A 304 1.51 6.43 1.54
C SER A 304 1.19 5.94 2.95
N LEU A 305 2.11 6.22 3.88
CA LEU A 305 1.81 6.12 5.30
C LEU A 305 0.80 7.22 5.69
N PRO A 306 -0.01 7.00 6.74
CA PRO A 306 -0.09 5.80 7.57
C PRO A 306 -1.03 4.71 7.02
N ASP A 307 -1.85 5.02 6.02
CA ASP A 307 -2.92 4.18 5.48
C ASP A 307 -2.50 2.73 5.21
N LYS A 308 -1.41 2.50 4.47
CA LYS A 308 -0.94 1.14 4.19
C LYS A 308 -0.54 0.31 5.41
N ALA A 309 -0.13 0.94 6.50
CA ALA A 309 0.25 0.24 7.73
C ALA A 309 -1.01 -0.09 8.55
N ILE A 310 -1.99 0.81 8.55
CA ILE A 310 -3.32 0.59 9.16
C ILE A 310 -4.01 -0.59 8.47
N ASP A 311 -4.04 -0.57 7.13
CA ASP A 311 -4.66 -1.62 6.33
C ASP A 311 -4.01 -3.00 6.57
N LEU A 312 -2.66 -3.05 6.68
CA LEU A 312 -1.97 -4.30 7.03
C LEU A 312 -2.37 -4.84 8.41
N ILE A 313 -2.52 -3.96 9.41
CA ILE A 313 -2.97 -4.36 10.75
C ILE A 313 -4.41 -4.85 10.71
N ASP A 314 -5.28 -4.12 10.00
CA ASP A 314 -6.70 -4.48 9.88
C ASP A 314 -6.89 -5.84 9.18
N MET A 315 -6.22 -6.04 8.04
CA MET A 315 -6.21 -7.33 7.34
C MET A 315 -5.67 -8.48 8.20
N THR A 316 -4.60 -8.22 8.96
CA THR A 316 -4.01 -9.22 9.86
C THR A 316 -4.97 -9.59 10.98
N ALA A 317 -5.58 -8.59 11.62
CA ALA A 317 -6.56 -8.76 12.68
C ALA A 317 -7.81 -9.50 12.17
N ALA A 318 -8.37 -9.07 11.04
CA ALA A 318 -9.52 -9.71 10.41
C ALA A 318 -9.23 -11.17 10.02
N HIS A 319 -8.02 -11.47 9.53
CA HIS A 319 -7.65 -12.83 9.19
C HIS A 319 -7.56 -13.74 10.42
N LEU A 320 -6.89 -13.28 11.47
CA LEU A 320 -6.77 -14.02 12.72
C LEU A 320 -8.15 -14.25 13.35
N ALA A 321 -9.03 -13.24 13.33
CA ALA A 321 -10.40 -13.37 13.78
C ALA A 321 -11.18 -14.41 12.96
N ALA A 322 -10.97 -14.48 11.64
CA ALA A 322 -11.63 -15.46 10.77
C ALA A 322 -11.12 -16.90 10.99
N GLN A 323 -9.83 -17.08 11.32
CA GLN A 323 -9.27 -18.39 11.68
C GLN A 323 -9.78 -18.88 13.05
N HIS A 324 -10.11 -17.94 13.93
CA HIS A 324 -10.59 -18.20 15.28
C HIS A 324 -12.00 -17.61 15.46
N PRO A 325 -13.00 -18.12 14.71
CA PRO A 325 -14.35 -17.58 14.80
C PRO A 325 -14.85 -17.72 16.23
N VAL A 326 -15.31 -16.61 16.80
CA VAL A 326 -16.01 -16.62 18.08
C VAL A 326 -17.19 -17.57 17.93
N THR A 327 -17.29 -18.56 18.80
CA THR A 327 -18.45 -19.44 18.80
C THR A 327 -19.60 -18.59 19.29
N ASP A 328 -20.66 -18.45 18.49
CA ASP A 328 -21.82 -17.65 18.88
C ASP A 328 -22.53 -18.33 20.06
N VAL A 329 -22.13 -17.94 21.27
CA VAL A 329 -22.68 -18.45 22.53
C VAL A 329 -24.19 -18.26 22.56
N LYS A 330 -24.74 -17.17 21.98
CA LYS A 330 -26.19 -16.95 21.94
C LYS A 330 -26.90 -17.96 21.05
N SER A 331 -26.29 -18.36 19.93
CA SER A 331 -26.85 -19.43 19.09
C SER A 331 -26.85 -20.77 19.82
N LEU A 332 -25.78 -21.09 20.57
CA LEU A 332 -25.68 -22.32 21.36
C LEU A 332 -26.65 -22.32 22.54
N GLU A 333 -26.82 -21.19 23.23
CA GLU A 333 -27.82 -21.02 24.30
C GLU A 333 -29.25 -21.21 23.76
N LYS A 334 -29.53 -20.69 22.57
CA LYS A 334 -30.82 -20.90 21.90
C LYS A 334 -31.03 -22.39 21.54
N GLU A 335 -30.01 -23.06 21.00
CA GLU A 335 -30.08 -24.49 20.69
C GLU A 335 -30.27 -25.34 21.97
N ILE A 336 -29.63 -24.97 23.09
CA ILE A 336 -29.85 -25.60 24.40
C ILE A 336 -31.30 -25.43 24.86
N ALA A 337 -31.88 -24.24 24.69
CA ALA A 337 -33.28 -23.99 25.05
C ALA A 337 -34.25 -24.86 24.22
N GLU A 338 -34.02 -24.98 22.91
CA GLU A 338 -34.81 -25.83 22.03
C GLU A 338 -34.67 -27.32 22.38
N GLN A 339 -33.46 -27.78 22.73
CA GLN A 339 -33.24 -29.16 23.15
C GLN A 339 -33.87 -29.46 24.52
N LYS A 340 -33.88 -28.49 25.44
CA LYS A 340 -34.58 -28.62 26.73
C LYS A 340 -36.08 -28.77 26.53
N GLU A 341 -36.68 -27.98 25.65
CA GLU A 341 -38.11 -28.11 25.31
C GLU A 341 -38.42 -29.50 24.72
N LYS A 342 -37.57 -30.01 23.81
CA LYS A 342 -37.68 -31.37 23.27
C LYS A 342 -37.54 -32.44 24.34
N GLN A 343 -36.61 -32.27 25.28
CA GLN A 343 -36.40 -33.18 26.40
C GLN A 343 -37.65 -33.26 27.30
N GLU A 344 -38.21 -32.11 27.68
CA GLU A 344 -39.42 -32.02 28.50
C GLU A 344 -40.64 -32.64 27.79
N ALA A 345 -40.81 -32.36 26.50
CA ALA A 345 -41.90 -32.91 25.69
C ALA A 345 -41.78 -34.44 25.50
N ALA A 346 -40.57 -34.97 25.33
CA ALA A 346 -40.31 -36.40 25.25
C ALA A 346 -40.56 -37.11 26.59
N ALA A 347 -40.11 -36.50 27.70
CA ALA A 347 -40.36 -37.01 29.05
C ALA A 347 -41.86 -37.06 29.39
N ALA A 348 -42.63 -36.05 28.99
CA ALA A 348 -44.09 -36.01 29.17
C ALA A 348 -44.84 -37.10 28.37
N LYS A 349 -44.23 -37.60 27.29
CA LYS A 349 -44.74 -38.69 26.46
C LYS A 349 -44.19 -40.07 26.85
N GLU A 350 -43.42 -40.14 27.94
CA GLU A 350 -42.73 -41.35 28.41
C GLU A 350 -41.74 -41.95 27.39
N ASP A 351 -41.26 -41.14 26.44
CA ASP A 351 -40.20 -41.51 25.50
C ASP A 351 -38.83 -41.21 26.12
N TYR A 352 -38.38 -42.12 26.97
CA TYR A 352 -37.15 -41.97 27.75
C TYR A 352 -35.88 -42.01 26.88
N GLU A 353 -35.92 -42.65 25.70
CA GLU A 353 -34.76 -42.71 24.80
C GLU A 353 -34.55 -41.36 24.10
N ALA A 354 -35.63 -40.75 23.59
CA ALA A 354 -35.55 -39.40 23.02
C ALA A 354 -35.16 -38.34 24.06
N ALA A 355 -35.68 -38.45 25.29
CA ALA A 355 -35.31 -37.55 26.38
C ALA A 355 -33.83 -37.68 26.79
N LEU A 356 -33.28 -38.91 26.80
CA LEU A 356 -31.87 -39.14 27.07
C LEU A 356 -30.97 -38.57 25.97
N ASN A 357 -31.33 -38.74 24.70
CA ASN A 357 -30.58 -38.19 23.57
C ASN A 357 -30.55 -36.65 23.59
N ALA A 358 -31.69 -36.01 23.88
CA ALA A 358 -31.75 -34.56 24.07
C ALA A 358 -30.88 -34.09 25.23
N LYS A 359 -30.87 -34.83 26.36
CA LYS A 359 -30.01 -34.53 27.52
C LYS A 359 -28.52 -34.63 27.18
N VAL A 360 -28.08 -35.69 26.49
CA VAL A 360 -26.69 -35.85 26.06
C VAL A 360 -26.28 -34.69 25.15
N ARG A 361 -27.15 -34.30 24.21
CA ARG A 361 -26.91 -33.16 23.33
C ARG A 361 -26.81 -31.83 24.09
N ILE A 362 -27.63 -31.62 25.11
CA ILE A 362 -27.53 -30.45 25.99
C ILE A 362 -26.19 -30.45 26.74
N GLU A 363 -25.75 -31.58 27.28
CA GLU A 363 -24.46 -31.69 27.98
C GLU A 363 -23.27 -31.45 27.03
N GLU A 364 -23.35 -31.87 25.77
CA GLU A 364 -22.35 -31.55 24.73
C GLU A 364 -22.32 -30.05 24.41
N LEU A 365 -23.48 -29.44 24.16
CA LEU A 365 -23.60 -28.01 23.86
C LEU A 365 -23.13 -27.15 25.05
N GLN A 366 -23.47 -27.56 26.27
CA GLN A 366 -23.01 -26.90 27.48
C GLN A 366 -21.50 -27.01 27.63
N LYS A 367 -20.90 -28.18 27.35
CA LYS A 367 -19.43 -28.31 27.30
C LYS A 367 -18.79 -27.44 26.21
N GLN A 368 -19.47 -27.21 25.08
CA GLN A 368 -18.96 -26.29 24.05
C GLN A 368 -18.97 -24.84 24.53
N ILE A 369 -19.99 -24.42 25.28
CA ILE A 369 -20.05 -23.11 25.95
C ILE A 369 -19.01 -23.01 27.06
N ASP A 370 -18.89 -24.02 27.93
CA ASP A 370 -17.97 -24.03 29.07
C ASP A 370 -16.50 -24.10 28.62
N ASN A 371 -16.21 -24.77 27.50
CA ASN A 371 -14.89 -24.77 26.86
C ASN A 371 -14.67 -23.51 26.01
N HIS A 372 -15.70 -22.71 25.75
CA HIS A 372 -15.59 -21.39 25.15
C HIS A 372 -14.99 -20.44 26.20
N THR A 373 -13.67 -20.47 26.30
CA THR A 373 -12.97 -19.54 27.18
C THR A 373 -13.05 -18.15 26.55
N GLU A 374 -13.86 -17.25 27.11
CA GLU A 374 -13.95 -15.84 26.70
C GLU A 374 -12.57 -15.12 26.68
N ASP A 375 -11.53 -15.71 27.27
CA ASP A 375 -10.22 -15.07 27.49
C ASP A 375 -9.10 -15.43 26.51
N LYS A 376 -9.30 -16.31 25.52
CA LYS A 376 -8.23 -16.60 24.54
C LYS A 376 -8.33 -15.67 23.34
N LYS A 377 -8.09 -14.38 23.58
CA LYS A 377 -7.78 -13.45 22.48
C LYS A 377 -6.57 -13.95 21.72
N VAL A 378 -6.70 -14.04 20.41
CA VAL A 378 -5.61 -14.46 19.52
C VAL A 378 -4.59 -13.34 19.48
N THR A 379 -3.34 -13.64 19.82
CA THR A 379 -2.26 -12.67 19.76
C THR A 379 -1.61 -12.73 18.40
N ALA A 380 -1.64 -11.62 17.67
CA ALA A 380 -0.95 -11.51 16.40
C ALA A 380 0.57 -11.62 16.59
N THR A 381 1.22 -12.19 15.59
CA THR A 381 2.66 -12.34 15.48
C THR A 381 3.18 -11.56 14.28
N VAL A 382 4.50 -11.34 14.24
CA VAL A 382 5.15 -10.69 13.08
C VAL A 382 4.94 -11.50 11.79
N ASN A 383 4.86 -12.83 11.90
CA ASN A 383 4.61 -13.71 10.77
C ASN A 383 3.21 -13.51 10.19
N ASP A 384 2.19 -13.24 11.02
CA ASP A 384 0.84 -12.98 10.52
C ASP A 384 0.78 -11.71 9.66
N VAL A 385 1.54 -10.67 10.05
CA VAL A 385 1.71 -9.46 9.24
C VAL A 385 2.42 -9.78 7.93
N ALA A 386 3.47 -10.61 7.97
CA ALA A 386 4.20 -11.04 6.78
C ALA A 386 3.31 -11.82 5.81
N GLU A 387 2.45 -12.71 6.31
CA GLU A 387 1.47 -13.44 5.51
C GLU A 387 0.38 -12.53 4.93
N SER A 388 -0.03 -11.49 5.66
CA SER A 388 -0.93 -10.46 5.12
C SER A 388 -0.29 -9.68 3.97
N VAL A 389 1.00 -9.33 4.09
CA VAL A 389 1.77 -8.71 3.00
C VAL A 389 1.87 -9.65 1.81
N GLU A 390 2.16 -10.93 2.04
CA GLU A 390 2.23 -11.95 0.98
C GLU A 390 0.90 -12.11 0.25
N ARG A 391 -0.22 -12.11 0.96
CA ARG A 391 -1.55 -12.18 0.32
C ARG A 391 -1.90 -10.93 -0.47
N LEU A 392 -1.49 -9.76 0.01
CA LEU A 392 -1.77 -8.49 -0.67
C LEU A 392 -0.88 -8.31 -1.91
N THR A 393 0.38 -8.71 -1.83
CA THR A 393 1.40 -8.39 -2.83
C THR A 393 1.83 -9.58 -3.68
N GLY A 394 1.49 -10.81 -3.27
CA GLY A 394 2.04 -12.05 -3.82
C GLY A 394 3.49 -12.33 -3.42
N VAL A 395 4.09 -11.51 -2.56
CA VAL A 395 5.52 -11.59 -2.19
C VAL A 395 5.68 -12.40 -0.92
N PRO A 396 6.41 -13.53 -0.92
CA PRO A 396 6.61 -14.32 0.28
C PRO A 396 7.50 -13.59 1.29
N VAL A 397 6.89 -12.96 2.30
CA VAL A 397 7.57 -12.26 3.40
C VAL A 397 7.69 -13.14 4.65
N SER A 398 6.90 -14.21 4.75
CA SER A 398 6.68 -15.07 5.92
C SER A 398 7.90 -15.88 6.40
N ASN A 399 9.13 -15.58 5.96
CA ASN A 399 10.31 -16.42 6.20
C ASN A 399 11.67 -15.69 6.36
N MET A 400 11.68 -14.37 6.61
CA MET A 400 12.92 -13.60 6.43
C MET A 400 13.95 -13.60 7.58
N GLY A 401 13.74 -14.36 8.66
CA GLY A 401 14.66 -14.36 9.82
C GLY A 401 15.76 -15.43 9.78
N ALA A 402 15.36 -16.71 9.75
CA ALA A 402 16.28 -17.86 9.84
C ALA A 402 16.21 -18.77 8.60
N SER A 403 15.00 -18.97 8.05
CA SER A 403 14.78 -19.77 6.84
C SER A 403 15.32 -19.10 5.59
N ASP A 404 15.32 -17.76 5.47
CA ASP A 404 15.92 -17.05 4.34
C ASP A 404 17.43 -17.30 4.19
N ILE A 405 18.17 -17.39 5.29
CA ILE A 405 19.62 -17.68 5.25
C ILE A 405 19.85 -19.11 4.75
N GLU A 406 19.07 -20.09 5.22
CA GLU A 406 19.14 -21.47 4.75
C GLU A 406 18.74 -21.57 3.27
N ARG A 407 17.65 -20.90 2.89
CA ARG A 407 17.16 -20.85 1.52
C ARG A 407 18.18 -20.21 0.57
N LEU A 408 18.90 -19.18 1.03
CA LEU A 408 20.01 -18.56 0.32
C LEU A 408 21.25 -19.46 0.26
N LYS A 409 21.58 -20.19 1.32
CA LYS A 409 22.68 -21.18 1.33
C LYS A 409 22.47 -22.27 0.29
N GLU A 410 21.24 -22.75 0.17
CA GLU A 410 20.86 -23.82 -0.75
C GLU A 410 20.51 -23.35 -2.17
N LEU A 411 20.47 -22.04 -2.43
CA LEU A 411 20.08 -21.46 -3.72
C LEU A 411 20.86 -22.07 -4.89
N ALA A 412 22.19 -22.17 -4.77
CA ALA A 412 23.01 -22.75 -5.82
C ALA A 412 22.66 -24.22 -6.08
N SER A 413 22.47 -25.02 -5.02
CA SER A 413 22.15 -26.44 -5.15
C SER A 413 20.80 -26.67 -5.83
N ARG A 414 19.79 -25.87 -5.51
CA ARG A 414 18.46 -25.98 -6.15
C ARG A 414 18.50 -25.57 -7.62
N LEU A 415 19.22 -24.50 -7.94
CA LEU A 415 19.40 -24.05 -9.32
C LEU A 415 20.19 -25.08 -10.16
N LYS A 416 21.26 -25.67 -9.64
CA LYS A 416 22.04 -26.72 -10.33
C LYS A 416 21.20 -27.97 -10.64
N GLY A 417 20.25 -28.32 -9.77
CA GLY A 417 19.30 -29.42 -10.03
C GLY A 417 18.29 -29.14 -11.16
N LYS A 418 18.29 -27.94 -11.75
CA LYS A 418 17.38 -27.53 -12.83
C LYS A 418 18.08 -26.92 -14.04
N VAL A 419 19.25 -26.34 -13.86
CA VAL A 419 20.06 -25.72 -14.90
C VAL A 419 21.31 -26.56 -15.09
N ILE A 420 21.31 -27.38 -16.13
CA ILE A 420 22.33 -28.38 -16.41
C ILE A 420 23.49 -27.77 -17.21
N GLY A 421 24.72 -28.20 -16.91
CA GLY A 421 25.94 -27.84 -17.64
C GLY A 421 26.43 -26.40 -17.41
N GLN A 422 25.86 -25.67 -16.44
CA GLN A 422 26.14 -24.24 -16.19
C GLN A 422 26.45 -23.96 -14.71
N ASP A 423 27.20 -24.86 -14.08
CA ASP A 423 27.52 -24.82 -12.65
C ASP A 423 28.20 -23.52 -12.20
N GLU A 424 29.18 -23.06 -12.97
CA GLU A 424 29.92 -21.83 -12.68
C GLU A 424 29.01 -20.59 -12.76
N ALA A 425 28.10 -20.58 -13.75
CA ALA A 425 27.12 -19.51 -13.92
C ALA A 425 26.15 -19.45 -12.73
N VAL A 426 25.64 -20.61 -12.31
CA VAL A 426 24.77 -20.72 -11.14
C VAL A 426 25.49 -20.25 -9.86
N ASP A 427 26.73 -20.69 -9.65
CA ASP A 427 27.51 -20.33 -8.46
C ASP A 427 27.81 -18.83 -8.40
N ALA A 428 28.11 -18.21 -9.55
CA ALA A 428 28.36 -16.78 -9.66
C ALA A 428 27.11 -15.95 -9.35
N VAL A 429 25.97 -16.30 -9.95
CA VAL A 429 24.67 -15.65 -9.69
C VAL A 429 24.26 -15.80 -8.22
N ALA A 430 24.31 -17.03 -7.70
CA ALA A 430 23.96 -17.30 -6.31
C ALA A 430 24.87 -16.56 -5.31
N ARG A 431 26.16 -16.40 -5.62
CA ARG A 431 27.11 -15.64 -4.78
C ARG A 431 26.79 -14.15 -4.76
N ALA A 432 26.45 -13.57 -5.91
CA ALA A 432 26.09 -12.15 -5.98
C ALA A 432 24.79 -11.86 -5.22
N ILE A 433 23.75 -12.68 -5.41
CA ILE A 433 22.46 -12.52 -4.72
C ILE A 433 22.63 -12.68 -3.20
N ARG A 434 23.40 -13.68 -2.76
CA ARG A 434 23.72 -13.87 -1.34
C ARG A 434 24.38 -12.65 -0.72
N ARG A 435 25.31 -12.00 -1.44
CA ARG A 435 26.01 -10.81 -0.95
C ARG A 435 25.06 -9.65 -0.73
N ASN A 436 24.20 -9.38 -1.70
CA ASN A 436 23.20 -8.31 -1.61
C ASN A 436 22.19 -8.59 -0.50
N ARG A 437 21.62 -9.80 -0.45
CA ARG A 437 20.64 -10.20 0.58
C ARG A 437 21.21 -10.30 2.00
N ALA A 438 22.50 -10.56 2.15
CA ALA A 438 23.17 -10.52 3.45
C ALA A 438 23.44 -9.09 3.95
N GLY A 439 23.05 -8.05 3.20
CA GLY A 439 23.26 -6.65 3.58
C GLY A 439 24.71 -6.18 3.45
N PHE A 440 25.53 -6.91 2.69
CA PHE A 440 26.92 -6.50 2.39
C PHE A 440 27.02 -5.62 1.14
N ASP A 441 25.95 -4.92 0.78
CA ASP A 441 25.83 -4.03 -0.37
C ASP A 441 25.17 -2.71 0.05
N GLU A 442 25.35 -1.65 -0.73
CA GLU A 442 24.97 -0.26 -0.37
C GLU A 442 23.45 0.00 -0.33
N GLY A 443 22.61 -1.01 -0.60
CA GLY A 443 21.14 -0.95 -0.47
C GLY A 443 20.42 -0.04 -1.47
N ASN A 444 21.16 0.59 -2.39
CA ASN A 444 20.64 1.50 -3.42
C ASN A 444 20.62 0.91 -4.84
N ARG A 445 20.90 -0.38 -4.99
CA ARG A 445 20.97 -1.08 -6.28
C ARG A 445 19.92 -2.18 -6.38
N PRO A 446 19.59 -2.66 -7.59
CA PRO A 446 18.86 -3.92 -7.75
C PRO A 446 19.51 -5.07 -6.96
N ILE A 447 18.74 -6.10 -6.64
CA ILE A 447 19.21 -7.28 -5.86
C ILE A 447 20.41 -7.94 -6.54
N GLY A 448 20.42 -7.92 -7.87
CA GLY A 448 21.54 -8.33 -8.69
C GLY A 448 21.36 -7.83 -10.12
N SER A 449 22.45 -7.42 -10.74
CA SER A 449 22.55 -7.11 -12.16
C SER A 449 23.53 -8.06 -12.83
N PHE A 450 23.07 -8.82 -13.82
CA PHE A 450 23.88 -9.80 -14.53
C PHE A 450 23.86 -9.60 -16.04
N LEU A 451 25.00 -9.84 -16.69
CA LEU A 451 25.08 -9.97 -18.14
C LEU A 451 25.43 -11.43 -18.48
N PHE A 452 24.47 -12.17 -19.02
CA PHE A 452 24.62 -13.56 -19.44
C PHE A 452 25.10 -13.61 -20.89
N VAL A 453 26.32 -14.11 -21.11
CA VAL A 453 26.92 -14.21 -22.44
C VAL A 453 27.20 -15.67 -22.78
N GLY A 454 27.11 -16.02 -24.06
CA GLY A 454 27.32 -17.40 -24.51
C GLY A 454 26.58 -17.71 -25.82
N PRO A 455 26.52 -18.98 -26.24
CA PRO A 455 25.77 -19.40 -27.42
C PRO A 455 24.24 -19.31 -27.20
N THR A 456 23.48 -19.42 -28.29
CA THR A 456 22.02 -19.59 -28.21
C THR A 456 21.67 -21.00 -27.71
N GLY A 457 20.62 -21.10 -26.90
CA GLY A 457 20.06 -22.40 -26.51
C GLY A 457 20.77 -23.14 -25.38
N VAL A 458 21.80 -22.57 -24.74
CA VAL A 458 22.57 -23.21 -23.64
C VAL A 458 21.97 -23.04 -22.23
N GLY A 459 20.87 -22.30 -22.09
CA GLY A 459 20.14 -22.20 -20.81
C GLY A 459 20.09 -20.83 -20.12
N LYS A 460 20.55 -19.74 -20.76
CA LYS A 460 20.50 -18.37 -20.20
C LYS A 460 19.11 -17.97 -19.67
N THR A 461 18.08 -18.14 -20.50
CA THR A 461 16.69 -17.83 -20.13
C THR A 461 16.13 -18.83 -19.11
N GLU A 462 16.61 -20.07 -19.11
CA GLU A 462 16.17 -21.08 -18.13
C GLU A 462 16.69 -20.74 -16.74
N LEU A 463 17.95 -20.31 -16.60
CA LEU A 463 18.48 -19.82 -15.33
C LEU A 463 17.66 -18.64 -14.79
N ALA A 464 17.26 -17.69 -15.66
CA ALA A 464 16.38 -16.59 -15.26
C ALA A 464 15.02 -17.13 -14.75
N LYS A 465 14.41 -18.09 -15.44
CA LYS A 465 13.12 -18.69 -15.01
C LYS A 465 13.20 -19.43 -13.69
N GLN A 466 14.24 -20.23 -13.50
CA GLN A 466 14.44 -20.96 -12.24
C GLN A 466 14.76 -19.99 -11.10
N LEU A 467 15.51 -18.93 -11.38
CA LEU A 467 15.77 -17.89 -10.39
C LEU A 467 14.49 -17.14 -9.99
N ALA A 468 13.60 -16.84 -10.93
CA ALA A 468 12.31 -16.21 -10.63
C ALA A 468 11.44 -17.10 -9.73
N LEU A 469 11.40 -18.40 -10.03
CA LEU A 469 10.70 -19.38 -9.20
C LEU A 469 11.28 -19.45 -7.78
N ASP A 470 12.60 -19.54 -7.66
CA ASP A 470 13.26 -19.69 -6.35
C ASP A 470 13.18 -18.43 -5.49
N MET A 471 13.30 -17.24 -6.10
CA MET A 471 13.31 -15.96 -5.39
C MET A 471 11.92 -15.35 -5.17
N PHE A 472 11.02 -15.49 -6.15
CA PHE A 472 9.72 -14.81 -6.16
C PHE A 472 8.54 -15.79 -6.18
N GLY A 473 8.79 -17.11 -6.10
CA GLY A 473 7.75 -18.14 -6.03
C GLY A 473 7.03 -18.43 -7.35
N SER A 474 7.34 -17.69 -8.42
CA SER A 474 6.68 -17.83 -9.71
C SER A 474 7.66 -17.71 -10.88
N LYS A 475 7.54 -18.60 -11.87
CA LYS A 475 8.27 -18.48 -13.14
C LYS A 475 7.79 -17.29 -13.99
N ASP A 476 6.61 -16.76 -13.70
CA ASP A 476 5.99 -15.65 -14.42
C ASP A 476 6.37 -14.28 -13.82
N ALA A 477 7.11 -14.26 -12.71
CA ALA A 477 7.68 -13.05 -12.12
C ALA A 477 8.88 -12.52 -12.94
N ILE A 478 8.71 -12.47 -14.27
CA ILE A 478 9.71 -12.03 -15.24
C ILE A 478 9.08 -11.00 -16.17
N ILE A 479 9.65 -9.81 -16.19
CA ILE A 479 9.36 -8.77 -17.17
C ILE A 479 10.39 -8.93 -18.29
N ARG A 480 9.98 -9.62 -19.37
CA ARG A 480 10.83 -9.82 -20.54
C ARG A 480 10.71 -8.66 -21.52
N LEU A 481 11.84 -8.13 -21.94
CA LEU A 481 11.97 -7.12 -22.99
C LEU A 481 12.89 -7.67 -24.08
N ASP A 482 12.36 -7.80 -25.29
CA ASP A 482 13.13 -8.16 -26.48
C ASP A 482 13.83 -6.92 -27.02
N MET A 483 15.15 -6.84 -26.91
CA MET A 483 15.92 -5.65 -27.30
C MET A 483 15.95 -5.43 -28.81
N SER A 484 15.55 -6.40 -29.62
CA SER A 484 15.32 -6.21 -31.05
C SER A 484 14.16 -5.25 -31.33
N GLU A 485 13.17 -5.14 -30.43
CA GLU A 485 12.09 -4.14 -30.54
C GLU A 485 12.54 -2.71 -30.18
N TYR A 486 13.76 -2.58 -29.64
CA TYR A 486 14.39 -1.36 -29.15
C TYR A 486 15.62 -0.95 -29.98
N SER A 487 15.73 -1.45 -31.22
CA SER A 487 16.79 -1.09 -32.14
C SER A 487 16.69 0.33 -32.69
N ASP A 488 15.49 0.93 -32.66
CA ASP A 488 15.25 2.32 -33.07
C ASP A 488 15.37 3.26 -31.87
N ARG A 489 15.99 4.41 -32.10
CA ARG A 489 16.10 5.52 -31.15
C ARG A 489 14.75 5.97 -30.61
N THR A 490 13.67 5.89 -31.40
CA THR A 490 12.32 6.27 -30.94
C THR A 490 11.74 5.30 -29.90
N ALA A 491 12.29 4.08 -29.78
CA ALA A 491 11.81 3.06 -28.85
C ALA A 491 12.07 3.38 -27.37
N VAL A 492 12.85 4.41 -27.05
CA VAL A 492 13.02 4.89 -25.66
C VAL A 492 11.66 5.19 -25.01
N SER A 493 10.70 5.73 -25.77
CA SER A 493 9.35 6.02 -25.27
C SER A 493 8.56 4.75 -24.93
N LYS A 494 8.87 3.60 -25.53
CA LYS A 494 8.26 2.32 -25.13
C LYS A 494 8.73 1.87 -23.74
N LEU A 495 9.92 2.30 -23.31
CA LEU A 495 10.50 1.91 -22.03
C LEU A 495 9.95 2.76 -20.87
N ILE A 496 9.88 4.08 -21.06
CA ILE A 496 9.53 5.05 -20.00
C ILE A 496 8.21 5.79 -20.23
N GLY A 497 7.54 5.58 -21.36
CA GLY A 497 6.36 6.35 -21.76
C GLY A 497 6.75 7.60 -22.55
N THR A 498 5.74 8.24 -23.14
CA THR A 498 5.93 9.52 -23.84
C THR A 498 5.79 10.70 -22.89
N THR A 499 6.39 11.83 -23.26
CA THR A 499 6.28 13.08 -22.50
C THR A 499 4.91 13.75 -22.74
N ALA A 500 4.47 14.58 -21.79
CA ALA A 500 3.22 15.33 -21.90
C ALA A 500 3.08 16.07 -23.25
N GLY A 501 1.93 15.86 -23.92
CA GLY A 501 1.61 16.46 -25.22
C GLY A 501 1.95 15.60 -26.45
N TYR A 502 2.54 14.42 -26.25
CA TYR A 502 2.75 13.43 -27.32
C TYR A 502 1.69 12.33 -27.32
N VAL A 503 1.44 11.74 -28.49
CA VAL A 503 0.53 10.58 -28.63
C VAL A 503 1.05 9.42 -27.77
N GLY A 504 0.18 8.79 -27.00
CA GLY A 504 0.53 7.71 -26.07
C GLY A 504 0.85 8.15 -24.64
N TYR A 505 0.71 9.44 -24.31
CA TYR A 505 0.96 9.95 -22.95
C TYR A 505 0.08 9.29 -21.89
N ASP A 506 -1.15 8.94 -22.26
CA ASP A 506 -2.12 8.25 -21.41
C ASP A 506 -2.02 6.70 -21.52
N ASP A 507 -1.16 6.16 -22.39
CA ASP A 507 -1.00 4.72 -22.66
C ASP A 507 0.37 4.20 -22.17
N ASN A 508 0.64 4.41 -20.88
CA ASN A 508 1.89 3.96 -20.24
C ASN A 508 1.80 2.53 -19.67
N ASN A 509 0.63 1.89 -19.71
CA ASN A 509 0.42 0.59 -19.04
C ASN A 509 1.38 -0.52 -19.52
N ASN A 510 1.89 -0.41 -20.75
CA ASN A 510 2.76 -1.41 -21.34
C ASN A 510 4.26 -1.11 -21.19
N THR A 511 4.64 -0.01 -20.56
CA THR A 511 6.03 0.39 -20.39
C THR A 511 6.75 -0.45 -19.33
N LEU A 512 8.08 -0.46 -19.36
CA LEU A 512 8.88 -1.11 -18.31
C LEU A 512 8.60 -0.49 -16.94
N THR A 513 8.48 0.84 -16.88
CA THR A 513 8.21 1.59 -15.64
C THR A 513 6.92 1.13 -14.98
N GLU A 514 5.81 1.02 -15.72
CA GLU A 514 4.53 0.57 -15.16
C GLU A 514 4.52 -0.93 -14.81
N ARG A 515 5.16 -1.78 -15.62
CA ARG A 515 5.27 -3.22 -15.30
C ARG A 515 6.03 -3.46 -14.01
N VAL A 516 7.13 -2.75 -13.79
CA VAL A 516 7.93 -2.83 -12.54
C VAL A 516 7.20 -2.16 -11.38
N ARG A 517 6.47 -1.07 -11.63
CA ARG A 517 5.62 -0.44 -10.62
C ARG A 517 4.56 -1.40 -10.08
N ARG A 518 3.93 -2.18 -10.96
CA ARG A 518 2.92 -3.20 -10.62
C ARG A 518 3.54 -4.45 -9.99
N ASN A 519 4.69 -4.88 -10.49
CA ASN A 519 5.43 -6.05 -10.01
C ASN A 519 6.88 -5.68 -9.61
N PRO A 520 7.09 -5.04 -8.44
CA PRO A 520 8.42 -4.59 -8.01
C PRO A 520 9.40 -5.73 -7.70
N TYR A 521 8.86 -6.93 -7.45
CA TYR A 521 9.59 -8.16 -7.15
C TYR A 521 9.57 -9.05 -8.38
N SER A 522 10.44 -8.72 -9.34
CA SER A 522 10.50 -9.43 -10.60
C SER A 522 11.92 -9.46 -11.15
N ILE A 523 12.14 -10.39 -12.07
CA ILE A 523 13.32 -10.36 -12.93
C ILE A 523 13.02 -9.49 -14.14
N VAL A 524 13.82 -8.45 -14.38
CA VAL A 524 13.79 -7.72 -15.65
C VAL A 524 14.78 -8.38 -16.59
N LEU A 525 14.27 -9.08 -17.59
CA LEU A 525 15.07 -9.80 -18.58
C LEU A 525 15.19 -8.97 -19.86
N LEU A 526 16.40 -8.48 -20.14
CA LEU A 526 16.77 -7.76 -21.36
C LEU A 526 17.39 -8.76 -22.34
N ASP A 527 16.58 -9.26 -23.28
CA ASP A 527 16.98 -10.31 -24.22
C ASP A 527 17.73 -9.71 -25.42
N GLU A 528 18.86 -10.30 -25.82
CA GLU A 528 19.70 -9.84 -26.95
C GLU A 528 20.12 -8.36 -26.89
N ILE A 529 20.70 -7.94 -25.76
CA ILE A 529 21.02 -6.53 -25.48
C ILE A 529 21.95 -5.85 -26.49
N GLU A 530 22.72 -6.61 -27.26
CA GLU A 530 23.53 -6.10 -28.39
C GLU A 530 22.71 -5.51 -29.54
N LYS A 531 21.40 -5.80 -29.61
CA LYS A 531 20.49 -5.31 -30.66
C LYS A 531 19.85 -3.96 -30.34
N ALA A 532 19.92 -3.52 -29.08
CA ALA A 532 19.33 -2.26 -28.64
C ALA A 532 20.08 -1.05 -29.19
N ASP A 533 19.35 0.06 -29.40
CA ASP A 533 19.97 1.36 -29.65
C ASP A 533 20.79 1.82 -28.43
N PRO A 534 21.96 2.45 -28.63
CA PRO A 534 22.79 2.96 -27.53
C PRO A 534 22.09 3.92 -26.55
N GLN A 535 21.04 4.64 -26.98
CA GLN A 535 20.27 5.52 -26.08
C GLN A 535 19.42 4.73 -25.09
N VAL A 536 18.90 3.57 -25.49
CA VAL A 536 18.18 2.65 -24.61
C VAL A 536 19.14 2.10 -23.55
N ILE A 537 20.34 1.68 -23.97
CA ILE A 537 21.41 1.20 -23.06
C ILE A 537 21.80 2.30 -22.06
N THR A 538 21.93 3.54 -22.52
CA THR A 538 22.28 4.69 -21.65
C THR A 538 21.23 4.92 -20.56
N LEU A 539 19.95 4.80 -20.90
CA LEU A 539 18.85 4.93 -19.94
C LEU A 539 18.89 3.82 -18.89
N LEU A 540 19.19 2.58 -19.30
CA LEU A 540 19.30 1.44 -18.41
C LEU A 540 20.45 1.55 -17.39
N LEU A 541 21.49 2.36 -17.66
CA LEU A 541 22.56 2.62 -16.67
C LEU A 541 22.01 3.16 -15.35
N GLN A 542 21.00 4.04 -15.41
CA GLN A 542 20.38 4.59 -14.20
C GLN A 542 19.71 3.50 -13.36
N VAL A 543 19.11 2.52 -14.01
CA VAL A 543 18.48 1.36 -13.35
C VAL A 543 19.54 0.49 -12.67
N LEU A 544 20.66 0.24 -13.35
CA LEU A 544 21.75 -0.59 -12.83
C LEU A 544 22.50 0.08 -11.66
N ASP A 545 22.59 1.42 -11.66
CA ASP A 545 23.33 2.20 -10.66
C ASP A 545 22.51 2.57 -9.43
N ASP A 546 21.37 3.23 -9.64
CA ASP A 546 20.57 3.83 -8.57
C ASP A 546 19.34 3.01 -8.22
N GLY A 547 19.10 1.89 -8.94
CA GLY A 547 17.91 1.07 -8.75
C GLY A 547 16.63 1.88 -8.94
N ARG A 548 16.62 2.89 -9.82
CA ARG A 548 15.45 3.72 -10.09
C ARG A 548 15.38 4.17 -11.54
N LEU A 549 14.18 4.44 -12.01
CA LEU A 549 13.92 5.01 -13.33
C LEU A 549 12.78 6.01 -13.25
N THR A 550 12.94 7.19 -13.84
CA THR A 550 11.86 8.17 -13.93
C THR A 550 11.12 8.00 -15.25
N ASP A 551 9.80 7.91 -15.20
CA ASP A 551 8.94 7.78 -16.38
C ASP A 551 8.73 9.14 -17.10
N GLY A 552 8.03 9.11 -18.24
CA GLY A 552 7.69 10.30 -19.03
C GLY A 552 6.75 11.29 -18.34
N GLN A 553 6.10 10.89 -17.24
CA GLN A 553 5.22 11.73 -16.41
C GLN A 553 5.95 12.34 -15.20
N GLY A 554 7.17 11.88 -14.92
CA GLY A 554 7.97 12.33 -13.77
C GLY A 554 7.86 11.43 -12.54
N ASN A 555 7.15 10.30 -12.61
CA ASN A 555 7.09 9.33 -11.52
C ASN A 555 8.41 8.57 -11.44
N THR A 556 8.96 8.43 -10.24
CA THR A 556 10.19 7.66 -10.02
C THR A 556 9.84 6.25 -9.57
N ILE A 557 10.18 5.26 -10.40
CA ILE A 557 9.94 3.84 -10.16
C ILE A 557 11.17 3.21 -9.50
N ASN A 558 10.95 2.34 -8.52
CA ASN A 558 11.98 1.67 -7.75
C ASN A 558 12.25 0.25 -8.28
N PHE A 559 13.51 -0.03 -8.61
CA PHE A 559 14.04 -1.30 -9.11
C PHE A 559 14.91 -2.03 -8.07
N LYS A 560 15.06 -1.52 -6.84
CA LYS A 560 15.90 -2.15 -5.80
C LYS A 560 15.47 -3.58 -5.45
N ASN A 561 14.19 -3.90 -5.62
CA ASN A 561 13.63 -5.23 -5.37
C ASN A 561 13.61 -6.14 -6.62
N THR A 562 14.22 -5.70 -7.71
CA THR A 562 14.30 -6.46 -8.96
C THR A 562 15.66 -7.14 -9.12
N VAL A 563 15.71 -8.19 -9.93
CA VAL A 563 16.96 -8.72 -10.48
C VAL A 563 17.01 -8.35 -11.96
N ILE A 564 18.07 -7.69 -12.40
CA ILE A 564 18.25 -7.31 -13.80
C ILE A 564 19.13 -8.37 -14.46
N ILE A 565 18.62 -9.02 -15.51
CA ILE A 565 19.38 -9.97 -16.31
C ILE A 565 19.38 -9.48 -17.75
N ALA A 566 20.55 -9.10 -18.26
CA ALA A 566 20.75 -8.90 -19.68
C ALA A 566 21.32 -10.18 -20.29
N THR A 567 20.88 -10.56 -21.50
CA THR A 567 21.49 -11.66 -22.25
C THR A 567 22.09 -11.15 -23.53
N SER A 568 23.19 -11.76 -23.96
CA SER A 568 23.84 -11.44 -25.23
C SER A 568 24.43 -12.67 -25.89
N ASN A 569 24.27 -12.79 -27.21
CA ASN A 569 24.93 -13.83 -28.00
C ASN A 569 26.21 -13.31 -28.67
N ALA A 570 26.58 -12.05 -28.39
CA ALA A 570 27.73 -11.39 -28.96
C ALA A 570 29.05 -12.12 -28.63
N GLY A 571 29.86 -12.36 -29.67
CA GLY A 571 31.16 -13.03 -29.53
C GLY A 571 31.12 -14.57 -29.60
N PHE A 572 29.96 -15.22 -29.74
CA PHE A 572 29.83 -16.68 -29.76
C PHE A 572 29.26 -17.28 -31.06
N GLY A 573 28.99 -16.46 -32.08
CA GLY A 573 28.28 -16.87 -33.31
C GLY A 573 29.14 -17.37 -34.49
N ASN A 574 30.48 -17.31 -34.40
CA ASN A 574 31.39 -17.60 -35.52
C ASN A 574 32.51 -18.60 -35.20
N GLU A 575 32.42 -19.36 -34.10
CA GLU A 575 33.51 -20.27 -33.67
C GLU A 575 33.82 -21.38 -34.70
N ALA A 576 32.83 -21.79 -35.50
CA ALA A 576 33.01 -22.72 -36.61
C ALA A 576 33.76 -22.12 -37.82
N LEU A 577 33.83 -20.78 -37.94
CA LEU A 577 34.47 -20.05 -39.03
C LEU A 577 35.84 -19.46 -38.66
N THR A 578 36.10 -19.17 -37.37
CA THR A 578 37.34 -18.51 -36.92
C THR A 578 38.43 -19.48 -36.44
N GLY A 579 38.10 -20.75 -36.21
CA GLY A 579 39.07 -21.73 -35.72
C GLY A 579 39.44 -21.54 -34.25
N GLN A 580 40.31 -22.43 -33.74
CA GLN A 580 40.64 -22.60 -32.31
C GLN A 580 41.24 -21.37 -31.59
N GLU A 581 41.55 -20.27 -32.29
CA GLU A 581 42.23 -19.10 -31.70
C GLU A 581 41.35 -18.28 -30.74
N ASP A 582 40.01 -18.39 -30.82
CA ASP A 582 39.10 -17.62 -29.97
C ASP A 582 38.85 -18.22 -28.57
N LYS A 583 39.15 -19.51 -28.33
CA LYS A 583 38.80 -20.20 -27.07
C LYS A 583 39.57 -19.71 -25.83
N ASP A 584 40.77 -19.18 -26.02
CA ASP A 584 41.63 -18.70 -24.92
C ASP A 584 41.50 -17.19 -24.65
N MET A 585 40.67 -16.47 -25.42
CA MET A 585 40.41 -15.05 -25.16
C MET A 585 39.58 -14.87 -23.89
N LYS A 586 39.98 -13.89 -23.06
CA LYS A 586 39.17 -13.52 -21.90
C LYS A 586 37.81 -13.01 -22.38
N ILE A 587 36.75 -13.41 -21.67
CA ILE A 587 35.37 -12.99 -21.95
C ILE A 587 35.20 -11.49 -22.18
N MET A 588 35.90 -10.65 -21.39
CA MET A 588 35.86 -9.19 -21.53
C MET A 588 36.40 -8.72 -22.88
N ASP A 589 37.47 -9.32 -23.37
CA ASP A 589 38.07 -8.95 -24.67
C ASP A 589 37.16 -9.39 -25.82
N ARG A 590 36.46 -10.53 -25.65
CA ARG A 590 35.50 -11.07 -26.62
C ARG A 590 34.24 -10.19 -26.78
N ILE A 591 33.75 -9.57 -25.69
CA ILE A 591 32.52 -8.75 -25.70
C ILE A 591 32.75 -7.24 -25.82
N ALA A 592 33.98 -6.75 -25.57
CA ALA A 592 34.34 -5.34 -25.65
C ALA A 592 34.01 -4.65 -26.99
N PRO A 593 34.04 -5.32 -28.16
CA PRO A 593 33.63 -4.67 -29.42
C PRO A 593 32.15 -4.29 -29.48
N TYR A 594 31.30 -4.95 -28.69
CA TYR A 594 29.84 -4.81 -28.73
C TYR A 594 29.31 -3.88 -27.65
N PHE A 595 30.01 -3.79 -26.51
CA PHE A 595 29.58 -3.02 -25.36
C PHE A 595 30.66 -2.06 -24.90
N ARG A 596 30.23 -0.86 -24.48
CA ARG A 596 31.15 0.10 -23.89
C ARG A 596 31.56 -0.33 -22.47
N PRO A 597 32.81 -0.08 -22.04
CA PRO A 597 33.26 -0.43 -20.69
C PRO A 597 32.39 0.18 -19.58
N GLU A 598 31.84 1.38 -19.79
CA GLU A 598 30.95 2.04 -18.83
C GLU A 598 29.69 1.22 -18.53
N PHE A 599 29.18 0.48 -19.51
CA PHE A 599 28.01 -0.39 -19.36
C PHE A 599 28.38 -1.71 -18.68
N LEU A 600 29.47 -2.35 -19.10
CA LEU A 600 29.94 -3.61 -18.52
C LEU A 600 30.24 -3.49 -17.02
N ASN A 601 30.83 -2.36 -16.60
CA ASN A 601 31.19 -2.11 -15.21
C ASN A 601 30.00 -1.87 -14.27
N ARG A 602 28.75 -1.76 -14.77
CA ARG A 602 27.56 -1.61 -13.93
C ARG A 602 26.90 -2.93 -13.53
N PHE A 603 27.30 -4.04 -14.16
CA PHE A 603 26.83 -5.36 -13.78
C PHE A 603 27.57 -5.86 -12.55
N ASN A 604 26.86 -6.50 -11.61
CA ASN A 604 27.47 -7.20 -10.49
C ASN A 604 28.30 -8.41 -10.95
N GLY A 605 27.94 -9.00 -12.10
CA GLY A 605 28.69 -10.08 -12.71
C GLY A 605 28.39 -10.25 -14.19
N ILE A 606 29.44 -10.52 -14.96
CA ILE A 606 29.33 -11.02 -16.32
C ILE A 606 29.48 -12.53 -16.24
N ILE A 607 28.44 -13.24 -16.68
CA ILE A 607 28.28 -14.67 -16.48
C ILE A 607 28.42 -15.36 -17.83
N GLU A 608 29.48 -16.15 -17.97
CA GLU A 608 29.71 -16.97 -19.16
C GLU A 608 28.86 -18.23 -19.10
N PHE A 609 28.26 -18.58 -20.23
CA PHE A 609 27.61 -19.86 -20.44
C PHE A 609 28.40 -20.66 -21.45
N SER A 610 28.84 -21.85 -21.03
CA SER A 610 29.59 -22.78 -21.86
C SER A 610 28.69 -23.55 -22.82
N HIS A 611 29.29 -24.13 -23.86
CA HIS A 611 28.62 -25.13 -24.69
C HIS A 611 28.23 -26.37 -23.87
N LEU A 612 27.10 -26.99 -24.23
CA LEU A 612 26.61 -28.20 -23.58
C LEU A 612 27.40 -29.42 -24.05
N THR A 613 27.84 -30.24 -23.11
CA THR A 613 28.48 -31.53 -23.37
C THR A 613 27.44 -32.61 -23.64
N LYS A 614 27.86 -33.77 -24.17
CA LYS A 614 26.94 -34.92 -24.37
C LYS A 614 26.31 -35.40 -23.07
N ASP A 615 27.04 -35.33 -21.96
CA ASP A 615 26.53 -35.71 -20.66
C ASP A 615 25.44 -34.73 -20.18
N ASP A 616 25.65 -33.43 -20.40
CA ASP A 616 24.64 -32.40 -20.12
C ASP A 616 23.36 -32.63 -20.94
N LEU A 617 23.48 -33.03 -22.21
CA LEU A 617 22.35 -33.32 -23.08
C LEU A 617 21.51 -34.49 -22.55
N ASN A 618 22.15 -35.54 -22.03
CA ASN A 618 21.46 -36.68 -21.42
C ASN A 618 20.66 -36.25 -20.19
N GLU A 619 21.25 -35.47 -19.29
CA GLU A 619 20.56 -34.95 -18.11
C GLU A 619 19.38 -34.02 -18.47
N ILE A 620 19.53 -33.20 -19.53
CA ILE A 620 18.46 -32.34 -20.04
C ILE A 620 17.30 -33.19 -20.56
N VAL A 621 17.57 -34.25 -21.34
CA VAL A 621 16.53 -35.17 -21.83
C VAL A 621 15.81 -35.82 -20.65
N ASP A 622 16.53 -36.30 -19.64
CA ASP A 622 15.94 -36.89 -18.45
C ASP A 622 15.00 -35.93 -17.72
N LEU A 623 15.40 -34.65 -17.58
CA LEU A 623 14.54 -33.62 -16.98
C LEU A 623 13.27 -33.39 -17.80
N MET A 624 13.36 -33.32 -19.12
CA MET A 624 12.21 -33.10 -20.00
C MET A 624 11.27 -34.31 -20.01
N LEU A 625 11.80 -35.54 -20.03
CA LEU A 625 11.03 -36.77 -19.93
C LEU A 625 10.34 -36.90 -18.56
N ALA A 626 10.95 -36.41 -17.49
CA ALA A 626 10.32 -36.35 -16.17
C ALA A 626 9.11 -35.38 -16.17
N GLU A 627 9.17 -34.26 -16.88
CA GLU A 627 8.03 -33.34 -17.05
C GLU A 627 6.88 -34.01 -17.84
N VAL A 628 7.20 -34.72 -18.92
CA VAL A 628 6.22 -35.52 -19.68
C VAL A 628 5.59 -36.59 -18.77
N SER A 629 6.41 -37.34 -18.05
CA SER A 629 5.99 -38.38 -17.10
C SER A 629 5.04 -37.83 -16.03
N LYS A 630 5.35 -36.66 -15.47
CA LYS A 630 4.49 -35.96 -14.50
C LYS A 630 3.14 -35.57 -15.10
N THR A 631 3.11 -35.23 -16.39
CA THR A 631 1.88 -34.84 -17.10
C THR A 631 0.97 -36.05 -17.32
N ILE A 632 1.51 -37.15 -17.85
CA ILE A 632 0.75 -38.37 -18.13
C ILE A 632 0.36 -39.14 -16.85
N ALA A 633 1.14 -39.01 -15.77
CA ALA A 633 0.82 -39.59 -14.47
C ALA A 633 -0.52 -39.10 -13.90
N LYS A 634 -1.00 -37.92 -14.30
CA LYS A 634 -2.35 -37.43 -13.93
C LYS A 634 -3.47 -38.34 -14.45
N LYS A 635 -3.21 -39.12 -15.50
CA LYS A 635 -4.11 -40.15 -16.03
C LYS A 635 -3.78 -41.56 -15.51
N GLY A 636 -2.84 -41.68 -14.57
CA GLY A 636 -2.41 -42.96 -14.02
C GLY A 636 -1.53 -43.78 -14.98
N ILE A 637 -0.82 -43.11 -15.89
CA ILE A 637 0.11 -43.71 -16.86
C ILE A 637 1.55 -43.44 -16.41
N ASP A 638 2.43 -44.43 -16.48
CA ASP A 638 3.88 -44.29 -16.34
C ASP A 638 4.61 -44.67 -17.63
N LEU A 639 5.75 -44.04 -17.84
CA LEU A 639 6.58 -44.21 -19.02
C LEU A 639 8.01 -44.56 -18.59
N VAL A 640 8.56 -45.63 -19.16
CA VAL A 640 9.99 -45.94 -19.10
C VAL A 640 10.58 -45.69 -20.48
N VAL A 641 11.64 -44.88 -20.56
CA VAL A 641 12.35 -44.58 -21.81
C VAL A 641 13.71 -45.27 -21.77
N SER A 642 14.04 -46.05 -22.79
CA SER A 642 15.35 -46.71 -22.90
C SER A 642 16.47 -45.72 -23.19
N ASP A 643 17.71 -46.06 -22.83
CA ASP A 643 18.87 -45.20 -23.09
C ASP A 643 19.12 -45.02 -24.61
N GLU A 644 18.79 -46.03 -25.42
CA GLU A 644 18.84 -45.98 -26.88
C GLU A 644 17.83 -44.97 -27.45
N ALA A 645 16.61 -44.94 -26.90
CA ALA A 645 15.62 -43.94 -27.25
C ALA A 645 16.05 -42.53 -26.84
N LYS A 646 16.66 -42.36 -25.66
CA LYS A 646 17.23 -41.07 -25.24
C LYS A 646 18.33 -40.59 -26.19
N GLN A 647 19.22 -41.47 -26.58
CA GLN A 647 20.30 -41.15 -27.51
C GLN A 647 19.76 -40.71 -28.88
N HIS A 648 18.72 -41.38 -29.38
CA HIS A 648 18.03 -40.99 -30.61
C HIS A 648 17.39 -39.59 -30.50
N LEU A 649 16.72 -39.29 -29.38
CA LEU A 649 16.15 -37.96 -29.14
C LEU A 649 17.21 -36.85 -29.12
N ILE A 650 18.41 -37.13 -28.59
CA ILE A 650 19.53 -36.18 -28.58
C ILE A 650 20.05 -35.95 -30.00
N GLU A 651 20.23 -37.02 -30.78
CA GLU A 651 20.74 -36.95 -32.15
C GLU A 651 19.83 -36.14 -33.08
N GLU A 652 18.50 -36.24 -32.91
CA GLU A 652 17.55 -35.43 -33.67
C GLU A 652 17.35 -34.01 -33.09
N GLY A 653 17.50 -33.86 -31.78
CA GLY A 653 17.13 -32.65 -31.05
C GLY A 653 18.26 -31.65 -30.77
N TYR A 654 19.52 -32.06 -30.94
CA TYR A 654 20.69 -31.22 -30.71
C TYR A 654 21.30 -30.70 -32.01
N ASP A 655 21.46 -29.38 -32.09
CA ASP A 655 22.13 -28.68 -33.19
C ASP A 655 23.13 -27.68 -32.61
N GLU A 656 24.37 -27.65 -33.11
CA GLU A 656 25.43 -26.79 -32.56
C GLU A 656 25.10 -25.29 -32.70
N ALA A 657 24.35 -24.89 -33.72
CA ALA A 657 23.93 -23.50 -33.94
C ALA A 657 22.68 -23.12 -33.15
N MET A 658 21.80 -24.06 -32.82
CA MET A 658 20.53 -23.80 -32.11
C MET A 658 20.51 -24.26 -30.64
N GLY A 659 21.54 -25.01 -30.21
CA GLY A 659 21.60 -25.66 -28.90
C GLY A 659 20.48 -26.70 -28.73
N VAL A 660 19.94 -26.82 -27.51
CA VAL A 660 18.85 -27.76 -27.19
C VAL A 660 17.45 -27.23 -27.50
N ARG A 661 17.33 -26.10 -28.22
CA ARG A 661 16.02 -25.54 -28.57
C ARG A 661 15.13 -26.51 -29.35
N PRO A 662 15.64 -27.28 -30.35
CA PRO A 662 14.83 -28.24 -31.10
C PRO A 662 14.39 -29.45 -30.26
N LEU A 663 15.18 -29.84 -29.25
CA LEU A 663 14.96 -31.02 -28.42
C LEU A 663 13.56 -31.09 -27.81
N ARG A 664 13.00 -29.95 -27.38
CA ARG A 664 11.62 -29.90 -26.85
C ARG A 664 10.61 -30.36 -27.89
N ARG A 665 10.75 -29.90 -29.14
CA ARG A 665 9.87 -30.25 -30.23
C ARG A 665 10.01 -31.72 -30.59
N VAL A 666 11.23 -32.25 -30.62
CA VAL A 666 11.50 -33.67 -30.87
C VAL A 666 10.81 -34.53 -29.81
N ILE A 667 10.97 -34.23 -28.52
CA ILE A 667 10.29 -34.97 -27.44
C ILE A 667 8.76 -34.87 -27.56
N GLU A 668 8.21 -33.71 -27.92
CA GLU A 668 6.77 -33.60 -28.13
C GLU A 668 6.29 -34.50 -29.28
N GLN A 669 7.00 -34.54 -30.40
CA GLN A 669 6.64 -35.34 -31.57
C GLN A 669 6.89 -36.84 -31.36
N GLU A 670 8.07 -37.21 -30.90
CA GLU A 670 8.48 -38.61 -30.78
C GLU A 670 7.91 -39.30 -29.53
N ILE A 671 7.71 -38.57 -28.43
CA ILE A 671 7.19 -39.17 -27.19
C ILE A 671 5.72 -38.83 -27.01
N ARG A 672 5.34 -37.55 -26.94
CA ARG A 672 3.99 -37.16 -26.51
C ARG A 672 2.92 -37.54 -27.55
N ASP A 673 3.19 -37.31 -28.83
CA ASP A 673 2.23 -37.63 -29.88
C ASP A 673 2.07 -39.16 -30.00
N LYS A 674 3.17 -39.93 -29.99
CA LYS A 674 3.12 -41.41 -30.01
C LYS A 674 2.44 -42.02 -28.78
N ILE A 675 2.64 -41.46 -27.58
CA ILE A 675 1.89 -41.88 -26.38
C ILE A 675 0.40 -41.60 -26.54
N THR A 676 0.05 -40.47 -27.14
CA THR A 676 -1.35 -40.09 -27.36
C THR A 676 -2.03 -41.06 -28.31
N ASP A 677 -1.39 -41.38 -29.43
CA ASP A 677 -1.92 -42.34 -30.41
C ASP A 677 -2.05 -43.73 -29.78
N PHE A 678 -1.02 -44.21 -29.08
CA PHE A 678 -1.06 -45.50 -28.38
C PHE A 678 -2.19 -45.57 -27.34
N TYR A 679 -2.37 -44.51 -26.55
CA TYR A 679 -3.42 -44.42 -25.53
C TYR A 679 -4.83 -44.43 -26.14
N LEU A 680 -5.03 -43.81 -27.31
CA LEU A 680 -6.34 -43.81 -27.99
C LEU A 680 -6.73 -45.21 -28.48
N ASP A 681 -5.75 -46.00 -28.91
CA ASP A 681 -5.97 -47.37 -29.36
C ASP A 681 -6.02 -48.38 -28.18
N HIS A 682 -5.35 -48.07 -27.06
CA HIS A 682 -5.18 -48.98 -25.92
C HIS A 682 -5.43 -48.28 -24.56
N THR A 683 -6.68 -47.87 -24.30
CA THR A 683 -7.03 -47.06 -23.12
C THR A 683 -6.78 -47.73 -21.76
N ASP A 684 -6.65 -49.05 -21.73
CA ASP A 684 -6.50 -49.85 -20.50
C ASP A 684 -5.04 -50.03 -20.07
N VAL A 685 -4.08 -49.73 -20.96
CA VAL A 685 -2.64 -49.89 -20.70
C VAL A 685 -2.13 -48.69 -19.90
N LYS A 686 -1.49 -48.98 -18.77
CA LYS A 686 -0.97 -47.96 -17.85
C LYS A 686 0.56 -47.87 -17.83
N HIS A 687 1.24 -48.99 -18.09
CA HIS A 687 2.68 -49.09 -18.05
C HIS A 687 3.25 -49.09 -19.47
N LEU A 688 3.83 -47.97 -19.87
CA LEU A 688 4.39 -47.78 -21.22
C LEU A 688 5.91 -47.88 -21.22
N LYS A 689 6.45 -48.38 -22.32
CA LYS A 689 7.87 -48.37 -22.64
C LYS A 689 8.11 -47.70 -24.00
N ALA A 690 8.97 -46.68 -24.02
CA ALA A 690 9.52 -46.11 -25.25
C ALA A 690 10.88 -46.75 -25.52
N ASP A 691 10.99 -47.42 -26.68
CA ASP A 691 12.20 -48.12 -27.09
C ASP A 691 12.47 -48.01 -28.59
N MET A 692 13.69 -48.29 -29.03
CA MET A 692 14.06 -48.27 -30.45
C MET A 692 13.79 -49.63 -31.08
N VAL A 693 12.97 -49.67 -32.14
CA VAL A 693 12.69 -50.87 -32.93
C VAL A 693 12.90 -50.56 -34.41
N ASP A 694 13.77 -51.31 -35.08
CA ASP A 694 14.11 -51.11 -36.50
C ASP A 694 14.55 -49.68 -36.87
N GLY A 695 15.13 -48.95 -35.91
CA GLY A 695 15.60 -47.58 -36.10
C GLY A 695 14.54 -46.50 -35.85
N GLU A 696 13.33 -46.87 -35.44
CA GLU A 696 12.26 -45.94 -35.07
C GLU A 696 11.90 -46.07 -33.58
N LEU A 697 11.51 -44.95 -32.95
CA LEU A 697 11.02 -44.97 -31.58
C LEU A 697 9.59 -45.50 -31.53
N VAL A 698 9.35 -46.56 -30.76
CA VAL A 698 8.05 -47.21 -30.63
C VAL A 698 7.59 -47.21 -29.17
N ILE A 699 6.31 -46.85 -28.96
CA ILE A 699 5.64 -46.97 -27.66
C ILE A 699 4.96 -48.34 -27.58
N SER A 700 5.21 -49.08 -26.51
CA SER A 700 4.65 -50.40 -26.26
C SER A 700 4.23 -50.57 -24.80
N GLU A 701 3.42 -51.59 -24.51
CA GLU A 701 3.15 -52.02 -23.13
C GLU A 701 4.42 -52.64 -22.53
N LYS A 702 4.72 -52.27 -21.29
CA LYS A 702 5.92 -52.67 -20.56
C LYS A 702 5.93 -54.12 -20.12
#